data_AF-A0A423SBI8-F1
#
_entry.id   AF-A0A423SBI8-F1
#
_cell.length_a   1.000
_cell.length_b   1.000
_cell.length_c   1.000
_cell.angle_alpha   90.00
_cell.angle_beta   90.00
_cell.angle_gamma   90.00
#
_symmetry.space_group_name_H-M   'P 1'
#
loop_
_entity.id
_entity.type
_entity.pdbx_description
1 polymer ?
#
loop_
_entity_poly.entity_id
_entity_poly.type
_entity_poly.pdbx_seq_one_letter_code
_entity_poly.pdbx_strand_id
1 'polypeptide(L)'
;MQLVGALNTSGQNIPLWHWDQGDIRLINKSIEGDGVLILGQDQDVLGGGFQEDQSLSGEITELHIWDYALDDVTINDIANFQSNLHGNVINWLTSSWELRGEADIRDLPRDMVTQTPITHIMMADPKPFAEAAHLCSLLKGKMSAPTSERENELLHNHTMSYYPLCKNNLGHIYLWVGYSDVREEGVWEDSGTGQKIGYQGSWNTYEPNGYREENCVSMFYSPGRWVDVTCFRTLCWSCQFTKLTEVKVLGLCKNSVLDLHYVLAGDKNGYPHFTGSRRSHIFWSPENQTYVMQSLWNNQSYGVMKKRGGGTPLPIGTHTWSFSSALCSGRPSSLRLTLSACSSGYFTCGDGSCVAFNERCDRRTNCKDYSDEEDCSVLQITDGYRPEIPPPSIDNATALNVLVRVYVVTLTSINTVNMEFTADFILQMRWYDARLFFENLKDETDLNALTQMEKKSIWVPTLSFKSARGNRRSLLDEETKVYVLKRGQPIPADMTFVHEIEVYNGRTAQLLLERKYHVLYGCTFELQMYPFDTQICTMSFQTQSATKMYVKLVADYVTFLGRRQLVEYVVGDVTMVDVNDNSSYSSLKLDMVLIRQSGYHLVTTYLPTSIMIVIAYITFYFKVHDFNDRVMVSLTSLLVLSSLLTQTSETLPKTSYFKMVDIWLFFCIVIIFMVILIHTASICVQDDDEMCAMDDQTHGNDGSNDRFGGQALDERRRRPFFSLTPSPPISLPPSLKTEQRHPPLARLSEGWRFLGQSPESDDLLLFHLFFRQAYA
;
A
#
# COMPACT_ATOMS: atom_id res chain seq x y z
N MET A 1 10.08 53.80 2.80
CA MET A 1 9.59 54.66 1.71
C MET A 1 8.27 55.30 2.15
N GLN A 2 8.06 56.62 2.00
CA GLN A 2 6.78 57.26 2.36
C GLN A 2 6.24 58.05 1.16
N LEU A 3 4.98 57.82 0.85
CA LEU A 3 4.19 58.60 -0.12
C LEU A 3 2.98 59.16 0.63
N VAL A 4 2.92 60.48 0.74
CA VAL A 4 1.83 61.20 1.42
C VAL A 4 0.93 61.78 0.34
N GLY A 5 -0.26 61.20 0.17
CA GLY A 5 -1.30 61.71 -0.72
C GLY A 5 -2.32 62.53 0.05
N ALA A 6 -2.77 63.65 -0.51
CA ALA A 6 -3.91 64.39 0.04
C ALA A 6 -5.21 63.78 -0.49
N LEU A 7 -6.12 63.35 0.40
CA LEU A 7 -7.50 63.02 0.03
C LEU A 7 -8.27 64.32 -0.13
N ASN A 8 -8.22 64.93 -1.31
CA ASN A 8 -9.04 66.09 -1.62
C ASN A 8 -10.43 65.63 -2.09
N THR A 9 -11.21 65.03 -1.19
CA THR A 9 -12.62 64.74 -1.42
C THR A 9 -13.43 65.85 -0.80
N SER A 10 -13.67 66.92 -1.57
CA SER A 10 -14.50 68.04 -1.13
C SER A 10 -15.91 67.55 -0.73
N GLY A 11 -16.13 67.29 0.56
CA GLY A 11 -17.43 66.99 1.16
C GLY A 11 -18.04 65.59 0.95
N GLN A 12 -17.29 64.58 0.51
CA GLN A 12 -17.82 63.20 0.36
C GLN A 12 -17.36 62.27 1.49
N ASN A 13 -18.35 61.70 2.20
CA ASN A 13 -18.17 60.69 3.23
C ASN A 13 -18.01 59.30 2.59
N ILE A 14 -16.88 58.62 2.81
CA ILE A 14 -16.60 57.31 2.22
C ILE A 14 -17.11 56.22 3.16
N PRO A 15 -18.04 55.33 2.75
CA PRO A 15 -18.49 54.23 3.60
C PRO A 15 -17.35 53.22 3.85
N LEU A 16 -17.16 52.81 5.11
CA LEU A 16 -16.18 51.79 5.46
C LEU A 16 -16.74 50.39 5.20
N TRP A 17 -15.93 49.52 4.61
CA TRP A 17 -16.27 48.12 4.35
C TRP A 17 -15.26 47.21 5.06
N HIS A 18 -15.74 46.16 5.74
CA HIS A 18 -14.92 45.16 6.42
C HIS A 18 -15.03 43.82 5.72
N TRP A 19 -13.90 43.18 5.46
CA TRP A 19 -13.85 41.82 4.93
C TRP A 19 -13.78 40.81 6.09
N ASP A 20 -14.80 39.96 6.23
CA ASP A 20 -14.84 38.88 7.23
C ASP A 20 -15.15 37.55 6.53
N GLN A 21 -14.19 36.63 6.54
CA GLN A 21 -14.35 35.24 6.05
C GLN A 21 -15.06 35.08 4.70
N GLY A 22 -14.79 35.99 3.75
CA GLY A 22 -15.34 35.91 2.38
C GLY A 22 -16.53 36.82 2.10
N ASP A 23 -17.09 37.51 3.11
CA ASP A 23 -18.17 38.50 2.91
C ASP A 23 -17.68 39.93 3.24
N ILE A 24 -17.97 40.86 2.33
CA ILE A 24 -17.71 42.30 2.51
C ILE A 24 -18.93 42.95 3.17
N ARG A 25 -18.78 43.45 4.40
CA ARG A 25 -19.87 44.11 5.17
C ARG A 25 -19.65 45.60 5.29
N LEU A 26 -20.70 46.39 5.04
CA LEU A 26 -20.70 47.83 5.30
C LEU A 26 -20.64 48.08 6.81
N ILE A 27 -19.59 48.75 7.27
CA ILE A 27 -19.51 49.30 8.61
C ILE A 27 -20.32 50.60 8.59
N ASN A 28 -21.21 50.80 9.57
CA ASN A 28 -22.03 52.01 9.68
C ASN A 28 -21.22 53.23 10.19
N LYS A 29 -20.02 53.41 9.63
CA LYS A 29 -19.09 54.52 9.85
C LYS A 29 -18.61 54.99 8.48
N SER A 30 -18.52 56.30 8.30
CA SER A 30 -17.96 56.91 7.10
C SER A 30 -16.66 57.65 7.44
N ILE A 31 -15.69 57.60 6.53
CA ILE A 31 -14.48 58.43 6.59
C ILE A 31 -14.86 59.83 6.11
N GLU A 32 -14.63 60.84 6.94
CA GLU A 32 -14.85 62.25 6.60
C GLU A 32 -13.80 62.71 5.55
N GLY A 33 -14.18 63.65 4.69
CA GLY A 33 -13.28 64.23 3.68
C GLY A 33 -12.12 65.05 4.28
N ASP A 34 -11.19 65.52 3.44
CA ASP A 34 -9.99 66.30 3.81
C ASP A 34 -8.93 65.54 4.63
N GLY A 35 -8.88 64.21 4.51
CA GLY A 35 -7.87 63.36 5.14
C GLY A 35 -6.51 63.34 4.42
N VAL A 36 -5.53 62.70 5.05
CA VAL A 36 -4.22 62.40 4.44
C VAL A 36 -4.08 60.89 4.31
N LEU A 37 -3.84 60.41 3.09
CA LEU A 37 -3.51 59.01 2.81
C LEU A 37 -1.99 58.85 2.87
N ILE A 38 -1.51 57.92 3.69
CA ILE A 38 -0.09 57.55 3.71
C ILE A 38 0.07 56.15 3.18
N LEU A 39 1.02 56.02 2.24
CA LEU A 39 1.46 54.75 1.71
C LEU A 39 2.86 54.45 2.19
N GLY A 40 3.08 53.17 2.48
CA GLY A 40 4.38 52.64 2.82
C GLY A 40 4.72 52.70 4.30
N GLN A 41 3.81 53.12 5.18
CA GLN A 41 4.02 53.03 6.62
C GLN A 41 2.73 53.21 7.43
N ASP A 42 2.69 52.66 8.65
CA ASP A 42 1.66 52.99 9.63
C ASP A 42 1.88 54.40 10.24
N GLN A 43 0.79 55.01 10.71
CA GLN A 43 0.77 56.31 11.36
C GLN A 43 0.45 56.14 12.85
N ASP A 44 1.43 56.35 13.73
CA ASP A 44 1.17 56.37 15.18
C ASP A 44 0.44 57.67 15.61
N VAL A 45 0.60 58.77 14.84
CA VAL A 45 -0.14 60.03 14.99
C VAL A 45 -0.48 60.64 13.62
N LEU A 46 -1.50 61.50 13.56
CA LEU A 46 -1.93 62.13 12.29
C LEU A 46 -0.75 62.85 11.60
N GLY A 47 -0.33 62.36 10.45
CA GLY A 47 0.79 62.92 9.68
C GLY A 47 2.18 62.76 10.34
N GLY A 48 2.33 61.88 11.33
CA GLY A 48 3.57 61.70 12.09
C GLY A 48 3.67 60.36 12.81
N GLY A 49 4.66 60.26 13.72
CA GLY A 49 4.87 59.03 14.49
C GLY A 49 5.52 57.90 13.69
N PHE A 50 6.18 58.25 12.59
CA PHE A 50 6.83 57.29 11.71
C PHE A 50 8.08 56.69 12.36
N GLN A 51 8.16 55.37 12.39
CA GLN A 51 9.31 54.56 12.76
C GLN A 51 9.95 53.91 11.53
N GLU A 52 11.27 54.01 11.34
CA GLU A 52 11.95 53.52 10.14
C GLU A 52 11.74 52.01 9.86
N ASP A 53 11.53 51.23 10.92
CA ASP A 53 11.33 49.78 10.91
C ASP A 53 9.98 49.33 10.35
N GLN A 54 9.00 50.23 10.27
CA GLN A 54 7.68 49.96 9.70
C GLN A 54 7.59 50.32 8.22
N SER A 55 8.68 50.82 7.63
CA SER A 55 8.65 51.35 6.28
C SER A 55 8.60 50.24 5.22
N LEU A 56 7.76 50.44 4.20
CA LEU A 56 7.66 49.57 3.05
C LEU A 56 8.94 49.68 2.21
N SER A 57 9.43 48.52 1.80
CA SER A 57 10.46 48.36 0.79
C SER A 57 9.87 47.62 -0.40
N GLY A 58 9.80 48.28 -1.55
CA GLY A 58 9.20 47.75 -2.76
C GLY A 58 8.80 48.85 -3.72
N GLU A 59 8.19 48.45 -4.83
CA GLU A 59 7.65 49.34 -5.85
C GLU A 59 6.12 49.32 -5.77
N ILE A 60 5.48 50.48 -5.89
CA ILE A 60 4.02 50.61 -5.96
C ILE A 60 3.68 51.36 -7.24
N THR A 61 2.62 50.91 -7.92
CA THR A 61 2.04 51.59 -9.08
C THR A 61 0.53 51.36 -9.11
N GLU A 62 -0.20 52.20 -9.85
CA GLU A 62 -1.65 52.07 -10.12
C GLU A 62 -2.50 51.84 -8.85
N LEU A 63 -2.20 52.55 -7.74
CA LEU A 63 -3.07 52.51 -6.57
C LEU A 63 -4.33 53.33 -6.82
N HIS A 64 -5.48 52.67 -6.75
CA HIS A 64 -6.79 53.26 -6.92
C HIS A 64 -7.70 52.94 -5.73
N ILE A 65 -8.53 53.90 -5.31
CA ILE A 65 -9.51 53.72 -4.23
C ILE A 65 -10.90 54.10 -4.76
N TRP A 66 -11.89 53.28 -4.42
CA TRP A 66 -13.30 53.48 -4.74
C TRP A 66 -14.15 53.57 -3.48
N ASP A 67 -15.31 54.23 -3.56
CA ASP A 67 -16.32 54.28 -2.49
C ASP A 67 -17.31 53.10 -2.53
N TYR A 68 -17.17 52.21 -3.51
CA TYR A 68 -17.91 50.95 -3.65
C TYR A 68 -16.95 49.77 -3.87
N ALA A 69 -17.43 48.55 -3.56
CA ALA A 69 -16.68 47.33 -3.83
C ALA A 69 -16.74 46.97 -5.33
N LEU A 70 -15.58 46.66 -5.92
CA LEU A 70 -15.48 46.12 -7.28
C LEU A 70 -15.74 44.61 -7.29
N ASP A 71 -16.19 44.08 -8.42
CA ASP A 71 -16.31 42.64 -8.64
C ASP A 71 -14.95 41.99 -9.01
N ASP A 72 -14.81 40.70 -8.75
CA ASP A 72 -13.57 39.93 -8.95
C ASP A 72 -13.03 40.01 -10.39
N VAL A 73 -13.91 40.06 -11.40
CA VAL A 73 -13.52 40.14 -12.81
C VAL A 73 -12.92 41.51 -13.09
N THR A 74 -13.59 42.58 -12.68
CA THR A 74 -13.08 43.95 -12.82
C THR A 74 -11.75 44.14 -12.10
N ILE A 75 -11.59 43.58 -10.88
CA ILE A 75 -10.33 43.62 -10.14
C ILE A 75 -9.21 42.92 -10.92
N ASN A 76 -9.48 41.73 -11.47
CA ASN A 76 -8.52 40.98 -12.26
C ASN A 76 -8.16 41.70 -13.58
N ASP A 77 -9.12 42.37 -14.22
CA ASP A 77 -8.88 43.15 -15.44
C ASP A 77 -8.03 44.39 -15.15
N ILE A 78 -8.22 45.05 -14.01
CA ILE A 78 -7.37 46.17 -13.57
C ILE A 78 -5.96 45.68 -13.25
N ALA A 79 -5.83 44.58 -12.49
CA ALA A 79 -4.52 44.02 -12.10
C ALA A 79 -3.69 43.54 -13.31
N ASN A 80 -4.35 43.05 -14.37
CA ASN A 80 -3.70 42.64 -15.61
C ASN A 80 -3.61 43.77 -16.65
N PHE A 81 -3.89 45.02 -16.27
CA PHE A 81 -3.87 46.20 -17.15
C PHE A 81 -4.77 46.08 -18.40
N GLN A 82 -5.83 45.27 -18.33
CA GLN A 82 -6.83 45.09 -19.39
C GLN A 82 -7.95 46.13 -19.30
N SER A 83 -8.11 46.78 -18.15
CA SER A 83 -9.11 47.82 -17.89
C SER A 83 -8.46 49.17 -17.55
N ASN A 84 -9.04 50.26 -18.07
CA ASN A 84 -8.65 51.64 -17.75
C ASN A 84 -9.53 52.24 -16.64
N LEU A 85 -10.12 51.40 -15.79
CA LEU A 85 -10.91 51.89 -14.67
C LEU A 85 -9.97 52.55 -13.66
N HIS A 86 -10.36 53.74 -13.18
CA HIS A 86 -9.62 54.48 -12.17
C HIS A 86 -10.49 54.68 -10.93
N GLY A 87 -9.85 54.81 -9.77
CA GLY A 87 -10.53 55.08 -8.52
C GLY A 87 -11.25 56.43 -8.53
N ASN A 88 -12.50 56.46 -8.05
CA ASN A 88 -13.25 57.72 -7.90
C ASN A 88 -12.91 58.47 -6.61
N VAL A 89 -12.30 57.80 -5.63
CA VAL A 89 -11.82 58.40 -4.38
C VAL A 89 -10.35 58.78 -4.49
N ILE A 90 -9.50 57.85 -4.91
CA ILE A 90 -8.09 58.10 -5.26
C ILE A 90 -7.84 57.52 -6.64
N ASN A 91 -7.38 58.37 -7.54
CA ASN A 91 -6.89 57.99 -8.86
C ASN A 91 -5.38 58.19 -8.89
N TRP A 92 -4.61 57.12 -9.10
CA TRP A 92 -3.15 57.16 -9.14
C TRP A 92 -2.58 58.28 -10.02
N LEU A 93 -3.18 58.52 -11.18
CA LEU A 93 -2.69 59.45 -12.21
C LEU A 93 -2.96 60.92 -11.91
N THR A 94 -4.04 61.23 -11.18
CA THR A 94 -4.46 62.62 -10.93
C THR A 94 -4.23 63.07 -9.50
N SER A 95 -3.92 62.15 -8.58
CA SER A 95 -3.69 62.47 -7.17
C SER A 95 -2.29 63.06 -6.98
N SER A 96 -2.18 64.10 -6.14
CA SER A 96 -0.89 64.69 -5.78
C SER A 96 -0.22 63.88 -4.67
N TRP A 97 0.98 63.38 -4.94
CA TRP A 97 1.79 62.63 -3.98
C TRP A 97 3.00 63.45 -3.52
N GLU A 98 3.19 63.58 -2.21
CA GLU A 98 4.38 64.13 -1.57
C GLU A 98 5.29 62.99 -1.14
N LEU A 99 6.54 63.00 -1.61
CA LEU A 99 7.55 62.00 -1.25
C LEU A 99 8.22 62.36 0.07
N ARG A 100 8.36 61.38 0.96
CA ARG A 100 9.17 61.49 2.18
C ARG A 100 10.11 60.28 2.34
N GLY A 101 11.37 60.55 2.69
CA GLY A 101 12.43 59.53 2.82
C GLY A 101 13.11 59.14 1.50
N GLU A 102 13.81 58.00 1.49
CA GLU A 102 14.44 57.44 0.29
C GLU A 102 13.38 56.82 -0.63
N ALA A 103 12.79 57.66 -1.47
CA ALA A 103 11.75 57.29 -2.43
C ALA A 103 11.96 58.04 -3.74
N ASP A 104 11.76 57.36 -4.87
CA ASP A 104 11.88 57.92 -6.23
C ASP A 104 10.57 57.67 -6.98
N ILE A 105 10.02 58.71 -7.62
CA ILE A 105 8.86 58.56 -8.52
C ILE A 105 9.37 58.57 -9.94
N ARG A 106 9.00 57.53 -10.70
CA ARG A 106 9.35 57.40 -12.11
C ARG A 106 8.09 57.32 -12.95
N ASP A 107 7.98 58.23 -13.91
CA ASP A 107 6.96 58.16 -14.94
C ASP A 107 7.39 57.14 -16.00
N LEU A 108 6.78 55.96 -15.96
CA LEU A 108 7.03 54.89 -16.92
C LEU A 108 5.84 54.75 -17.89
N PRO A 109 6.08 54.53 -19.20
CA PRO A 109 5.02 54.15 -20.12
C PRO A 109 4.30 52.91 -19.59
N ARG A 110 2.96 52.87 -19.71
CA ARG A 110 2.16 51.73 -19.22
C ARG A 110 2.68 50.39 -19.73
N ASP A 111 3.12 50.35 -20.98
CA ASP A 111 3.68 49.16 -21.63
C ASP A 111 4.92 48.62 -20.90
N MET A 112 5.73 49.49 -20.27
CA MET A 112 6.88 49.10 -19.47
C MET A 112 6.50 48.59 -18.08
N VAL A 113 5.40 49.09 -17.51
CA VAL A 113 4.86 48.62 -16.22
C VAL A 113 4.18 47.25 -16.39
N THR A 114 3.58 46.99 -17.56
CA THR A 114 2.94 45.71 -17.90
C THR A 114 3.92 44.59 -18.23
N GLN A 115 5.15 44.92 -18.62
CA GLN A 115 6.19 43.93 -18.87
C GLN A 115 6.69 43.39 -17.53
N THR A 116 6.72 42.07 -17.37
CA THR A 116 7.33 41.46 -16.18
C THR A 116 8.78 41.94 -16.09
N PRO A 117 9.17 42.69 -15.04
CA PRO A 117 10.50 43.24 -14.96
C PRO A 117 11.50 42.09 -14.94
N ILE A 118 12.38 42.04 -15.94
CA ILE A 118 13.49 41.10 -15.97
C ILE A 118 14.52 41.61 -14.97
N THR A 119 14.69 40.90 -13.87
CA THR A 119 15.74 41.22 -12.91
C THR A 119 16.98 40.41 -13.25
N HIS A 120 18.10 41.11 -13.47
CA HIS A 120 19.40 40.48 -13.67
C HIS A 120 20.16 40.50 -12.36
N ILE A 121 20.64 39.34 -11.92
CA ILE A 121 21.38 39.19 -10.67
C ILE A 121 22.78 38.73 -10.98
N MET A 122 23.75 39.50 -10.53
CA MET A 122 25.16 39.24 -10.75
C MET A 122 25.70 38.10 -9.89
N MET A 123 26.54 37.25 -10.48
CA MET A 123 27.30 36.20 -9.81
C MET A 123 28.79 36.39 -10.11
N ALA A 124 29.53 36.94 -9.15
CA ALA A 124 30.94 37.28 -9.25
C ALA A 124 31.89 36.10 -8.96
N ASP A 125 31.38 34.87 -8.91
CA ASP A 125 32.17 33.63 -8.79
C ASP A 125 32.34 33.01 -10.18
N PRO A 126 33.56 33.02 -10.77
CA PRO A 126 33.77 32.52 -12.12
C PRO A 126 33.54 31.02 -12.26
N LYS A 127 32.64 30.60 -13.16
CA LYS A 127 32.26 29.20 -13.37
C LYS A 127 32.25 28.80 -14.84
N PRO A 128 32.42 27.49 -15.16
CA PRO A 128 32.15 26.96 -16.50
C PRO A 128 30.70 27.21 -16.92
N PHE A 129 30.45 27.35 -18.22
CA PHE A 129 29.12 27.71 -18.75
C PHE A 129 28.00 26.78 -18.27
N ALA A 130 28.23 25.47 -18.28
CA ALA A 130 27.23 24.49 -17.86
C ALA A 130 26.94 24.52 -16.34
N GLU A 131 27.98 24.72 -15.52
CA GLU A 131 27.83 24.86 -14.08
C GLU A 131 27.13 26.18 -13.74
N ALA A 132 27.47 27.25 -14.47
CA ALA A 132 26.76 28.51 -14.42
C ALA A 132 25.27 28.29 -14.72
N ALA A 133 24.88 27.91 -15.93
CA ALA A 133 23.47 27.69 -16.29
C ALA A 133 22.69 26.84 -15.25
N HIS A 134 23.32 25.82 -14.66
CA HIS A 134 22.76 25.02 -13.57
C HIS A 134 22.49 25.80 -12.27
N LEU A 135 23.39 26.66 -11.75
CA LEU A 135 23.06 27.37 -10.48
C LEU A 135 22.05 28.51 -10.67
N CYS A 136 21.89 29.05 -11.89
CA CYS A 136 20.73 29.91 -12.18
C CYS A 136 19.42 29.14 -12.04
N SER A 137 19.37 27.89 -12.54
CA SER A 137 18.16 27.08 -12.49
C SER A 137 17.78 26.68 -11.06
N LEU A 138 18.76 26.51 -10.15
CA LEU A 138 18.50 26.30 -8.72
C LEU A 138 17.70 27.45 -8.08
N LEU A 139 17.87 28.69 -8.55
CA LEU A 139 17.12 29.86 -8.08
C LEU A 139 15.81 30.08 -8.85
N LYS A 140 15.37 29.12 -9.66
CA LYS A 140 14.24 29.27 -10.61
C LYS A 140 14.45 30.37 -11.66
N GLY A 141 15.71 30.74 -11.91
CA GLY A 141 16.11 31.65 -12.98
C GLY A 141 16.68 30.89 -14.17
N LYS A 142 17.07 31.65 -15.19
CA LYS A 142 17.92 31.15 -16.28
C LYS A 142 19.11 32.08 -16.46
N MET A 143 20.13 31.65 -17.20
CA MET A 143 21.26 32.54 -17.50
C MET A 143 20.76 33.74 -18.33
N SER A 144 21.29 34.93 -18.07
CA SER A 144 20.86 36.16 -18.76
C SER A 144 21.11 36.05 -20.25
N ALA A 145 20.03 36.00 -21.02
CA ALA A 145 20.00 35.83 -22.46
C ALA A 145 19.19 37.00 -23.04
N PRO A 146 19.83 38.14 -23.33
CA PRO A 146 19.15 39.36 -23.75
C PRO A 146 18.50 39.16 -25.13
N THR A 147 17.23 39.49 -25.24
CA THR A 147 16.39 39.28 -26.43
C THR A 147 16.41 40.46 -27.41
N SER A 148 16.98 41.60 -27.00
CA SER A 148 17.12 42.81 -27.80
C SER A 148 18.45 43.52 -27.54
N GLU A 149 18.89 44.37 -28.46
CA GLU A 149 20.10 45.19 -28.25
C GLU A 149 19.96 46.11 -27.03
N ARG A 150 18.74 46.60 -26.75
CA ARG A 150 18.47 47.42 -25.58
C ARG A 150 18.64 46.65 -24.27
N GLU A 151 18.16 45.41 -24.21
CA GLU A 151 18.33 44.53 -23.05
C GLU A 151 19.81 44.20 -22.83
N ASN A 152 20.58 44.01 -23.91
CA ASN A 152 22.02 43.82 -23.83
C ASN A 152 22.75 45.04 -23.23
N GLU A 153 22.39 46.26 -23.62
CA GLU A 153 22.92 47.48 -23.01
C GLU A 153 22.58 47.59 -21.51
N LEU A 154 21.37 47.20 -21.11
CA LEU A 154 20.95 47.21 -19.71
C LEU A 154 21.75 46.19 -18.89
N LEU A 155 21.89 44.95 -19.40
CA LEU A 155 22.70 43.92 -18.78
C LEU A 155 24.17 44.35 -18.65
N HIS A 156 24.70 44.98 -19.70
CA HIS A 156 26.04 45.53 -19.73
C HIS A 156 26.27 46.62 -18.67
N ASN A 157 25.38 47.62 -18.62
CA ASN A 157 25.47 48.72 -17.66
C ASN A 157 25.33 48.24 -16.22
N HIS A 158 24.49 47.22 -15.98
CA HIS A 158 24.35 46.62 -14.67
C HIS A 158 25.65 45.91 -14.24
N THR A 159 26.14 45.01 -15.08
CA THR A 159 27.32 44.18 -14.78
C THR A 159 28.61 44.98 -14.66
N MET A 160 28.69 46.14 -15.33
CA MET A 160 29.78 47.13 -15.27
C MET A 160 30.19 47.51 -13.85
N SER A 161 29.22 47.71 -12.95
CA SER A 161 29.45 48.07 -11.55
C SER A 161 30.28 47.02 -10.78
N TYR A 162 30.27 45.76 -11.23
CA TYR A 162 30.97 44.64 -10.62
C TYR A 162 32.31 44.29 -11.30
N TYR A 163 32.75 45.14 -12.24
CA TYR A 163 34.01 45.00 -12.97
C TYR A 163 35.24 44.61 -12.11
N PRO A 164 35.49 45.21 -10.93
CA PRO A 164 36.67 44.88 -10.13
C PRO A 164 36.72 43.43 -9.63
N LEU A 165 35.56 42.80 -9.43
CA LEU A 165 35.45 41.47 -8.85
C LEU A 165 35.71 40.35 -9.88
N CYS A 166 35.42 40.62 -11.15
CA CYS A 166 35.45 39.63 -12.23
C CYS A 166 36.73 39.63 -13.07
N LYS A 167 37.74 40.41 -12.67
CA LYS A 167 38.95 40.60 -13.46
C LYS A 167 39.86 39.36 -13.45
N ASN A 168 40.06 38.77 -14.62
CA ASN A 168 41.08 37.73 -14.82
C ASN A 168 42.51 38.33 -14.78
N ASN A 169 43.52 37.48 -14.54
CA ASN A 169 44.94 37.88 -14.43
C ASN A 169 45.48 38.67 -15.64
N LEU A 170 44.85 38.54 -16.81
CA LEU A 170 45.21 39.21 -18.07
C LEU A 170 44.48 40.55 -18.29
N GLY A 171 43.59 40.95 -17.38
CA GLY A 171 42.85 42.22 -17.46
C GLY A 171 41.68 42.25 -18.46
N HIS A 172 41.52 41.22 -19.30
CA HIS A 172 40.30 41.02 -20.09
C HIS A 172 39.22 40.38 -19.22
N ILE A 173 38.00 40.90 -19.33
CA ILE A 173 36.87 40.50 -18.50
C ILE A 173 35.71 40.12 -19.40
N TYR A 174 35.20 38.91 -19.19
CA TYR A 174 34.11 38.34 -19.94
C TYR A 174 32.98 37.95 -18.99
N LEU A 175 31.75 38.22 -19.41
CA LEU A 175 30.53 37.77 -18.74
C LEU A 175 29.88 36.69 -19.61
N TRP A 176 29.46 35.58 -19.02
CA TRP A 176 28.63 34.62 -19.74
C TRP A 176 27.29 35.23 -20.15
N VAL A 177 26.93 35.04 -21.42
CA VAL A 177 25.61 35.32 -21.97
C VAL A 177 24.91 33.98 -22.20
N GLY A 178 23.62 33.92 -21.93
CA GLY A 178 22.79 32.70 -21.94
C GLY A 178 22.62 31.98 -23.28
N TYR A 179 23.44 32.26 -24.29
CA TYR A 179 23.33 31.69 -25.63
C TYR A 179 24.44 30.66 -25.91
N SER A 180 24.08 29.58 -26.59
CA SER A 180 25.00 28.56 -27.10
C SER A 180 24.48 27.95 -28.39
N ASP A 181 25.38 27.42 -29.21
CA ASP A 181 25.07 26.73 -30.48
C ASP A 181 25.58 25.28 -30.49
N VAL A 182 25.86 24.72 -29.30
CA VAL A 182 26.32 23.33 -29.07
C VAL A 182 25.48 22.27 -29.81
N ARG A 183 24.18 22.55 -30.04
CA ARG A 183 23.26 21.63 -30.73
C ARG A 183 23.41 21.68 -32.25
N GLU A 184 23.52 22.88 -32.80
CA GLU A 184 23.55 23.15 -34.23
C GLU A 184 24.43 24.38 -34.49
N GLU A 185 25.59 24.13 -35.10
CA GLU A 185 26.59 25.13 -35.47
C GLU A 185 25.97 26.35 -36.18
N GLY A 186 26.25 27.55 -35.68
CA GLY A 186 25.75 28.81 -36.24
C GLY A 186 24.28 29.11 -35.92
N VAL A 187 23.61 28.24 -35.15
CA VAL A 187 22.26 28.46 -34.63
C VAL A 187 22.34 28.67 -33.12
N TRP A 188 22.35 29.95 -32.75
CA TRP A 188 22.41 30.36 -31.35
C TRP A 188 21.04 30.23 -30.68
N GLU A 189 20.99 29.41 -29.62
CA GLU A 189 19.81 29.13 -28.82
C GLU A 189 20.04 29.55 -27.37
N ASP A 190 18.98 30.03 -26.71
CA ASP A 190 19.00 30.26 -25.27
C ASP A 190 19.17 28.90 -24.56
N SER A 191 20.25 28.77 -23.80
CA SER A 191 20.59 27.56 -23.05
C SER A 191 19.52 27.09 -22.06
N GLY A 192 18.67 27.99 -21.57
CA GLY A 192 17.58 27.68 -20.65
C GLY A 192 16.24 27.35 -21.33
N THR A 193 15.92 27.99 -22.47
CA THR A 193 14.61 27.82 -23.13
C THR A 193 14.66 27.04 -24.46
N GLY A 194 15.85 26.93 -25.07
CA GLY A 194 16.02 26.40 -26.42
C GLY A 194 15.50 27.33 -27.52
N GLN A 195 15.12 28.57 -27.19
CA GLN A 195 14.61 29.52 -28.17
C GLN A 195 15.77 30.15 -28.96
N LYS A 196 15.65 30.16 -30.28
CA LYS A 196 16.61 30.82 -31.18
C LYS A 196 16.63 32.33 -30.94
N ILE A 197 17.80 32.96 -31.09
CA ILE A 197 17.94 34.42 -30.98
C ILE A 197 17.02 35.11 -32.01
N GLY A 198 16.18 36.02 -31.54
CA GLY A 198 15.19 36.73 -32.36
C GLY A 198 15.72 37.97 -33.09
N TYR A 199 16.99 38.33 -32.90
CA TYR A 199 17.65 39.48 -33.53
C TYR A 199 19.07 39.13 -33.99
N GLN A 200 19.75 40.07 -34.66
CA GLN A 200 21.08 39.83 -35.25
C GLN A 200 22.18 39.52 -34.22
N GLY A 201 21.91 39.71 -32.93
CA GLY A 201 22.88 39.54 -31.83
C GLY A 201 23.84 40.73 -31.72
N SER A 202 24.36 40.98 -30.53
CA SER A 202 25.26 42.11 -30.26
C SER A 202 26.74 41.75 -30.50
N TRP A 203 27.04 41.04 -31.58
CA TRP A 203 28.37 40.51 -31.91
C TRP A 203 29.44 41.59 -32.11
N ASN A 204 30.68 41.26 -31.76
CA ASN A 204 31.84 42.08 -32.07
C ASN A 204 32.23 41.97 -33.55
N THR A 205 33.07 42.88 -34.04
CA THR A 205 33.59 42.81 -35.41
C THR A 205 34.34 41.49 -35.65
N TYR A 206 33.98 40.79 -36.72
CA TYR A 206 34.53 39.47 -37.11
C TYR A 206 34.14 38.30 -36.20
N GLU A 207 33.04 38.41 -35.46
CA GLU A 207 32.48 37.35 -34.64
C GLU A 207 31.05 37.02 -35.09
N PRO A 208 30.58 35.77 -34.95
CA PRO A 208 31.29 34.61 -34.39
C PRO A 208 32.32 33.99 -35.37
N ASN A 209 33.46 33.50 -34.87
CA ASN A 209 34.55 32.96 -35.71
C ASN A 209 35.10 31.58 -35.33
N GLY A 210 34.68 31.01 -34.21
CA GLY A 210 35.28 29.80 -33.64
C GLY A 210 34.72 28.48 -34.17
N TYR A 211 33.73 28.52 -35.07
CA TYR A 211 33.03 27.35 -35.61
C TYR A 211 32.65 26.35 -34.48
N ARG A 212 32.88 25.04 -34.68
CA ARG A 212 32.51 23.97 -33.72
C ARG A 212 33.31 23.95 -32.42
N GLU A 213 34.37 24.75 -32.29
CA GLU A 213 35.20 24.76 -31.09
C GLU A 213 34.67 25.75 -30.04
N GLU A 214 34.03 26.84 -30.45
CA GLU A 214 33.59 27.93 -29.57
C GLU A 214 32.06 28.02 -29.55
N ASN A 215 31.44 27.18 -28.72
CA ASN A 215 29.99 27.02 -28.78
C ASN A 215 29.18 27.88 -27.77
N CYS A 216 29.83 28.79 -27.04
CA CYS A 216 29.21 29.55 -25.95
C CYS A 216 29.48 31.06 -26.05
N VAL A 217 28.48 31.89 -25.79
CA VAL A 217 28.60 33.34 -25.94
C VAL A 217 29.10 34.01 -24.67
N SER A 218 30.10 34.87 -24.80
CA SER A 218 30.54 35.77 -23.74
C SER A 218 30.49 37.23 -24.18
N MET A 219 30.17 38.13 -23.26
CA MET A 219 30.13 39.58 -23.48
C MET A 219 31.38 40.24 -22.90
N PHE A 220 32.01 41.11 -23.69
CA PHE A 220 33.06 41.99 -23.21
C PHE A 220 32.52 43.08 -22.30
N TYR A 221 33.22 43.36 -21.19
CA TYR A 221 32.92 44.53 -20.36
C TYR A 221 33.10 45.85 -21.11
N SER A 222 33.95 45.99 -22.11
CA SER A 222 33.93 47.23 -22.92
C SER A 222 34.34 46.85 -24.32
N PRO A 223 33.47 46.97 -25.35
CA PRO A 223 32.27 47.81 -25.47
C PRO A 223 30.89 47.12 -25.27
N GLY A 224 30.79 45.98 -24.58
CA GLY A 224 29.49 45.29 -24.41
C GLY A 224 29.06 44.42 -25.59
N ARG A 225 30.02 44.07 -26.45
CA ARG A 225 29.81 43.21 -27.63
C ARG A 225 30.13 41.75 -27.31
N TRP A 226 29.49 40.85 -28.04
CA TRP A 226 29.58 39.41 -27.86
C TRP A 226 30.68 38.78 -28.69
N VAL A 227 31.23 37.71 -28.14
CA VAL A 227 32.16 36.80 -28.79
C VAL A 227 31.74 35.37 -28.48
N ASP A 228 31.95 34.46 -29.41
CA ASP A 228 31.90 33.05 -29.14
C ASP A 228 33.22 32.60 -28.49
N VAL A 229 33.12 31.73 -27.49
CA VAL A 229 34.28 31.18 -26.78
C VAL A 229 34.02 29.73 -26.39
N THR A 230 35.08 29.02 -26.03
CA THR A 230 34.98 27.67 -25.47
C THR A 230 34.20 27.64 -24.15
N CYS A 231 33.20 26.76 -24.05
CA CYS A 231 32.30 26.65 -22.89
C CYS A 231 32.97 26.23 -21.56
N PHE A 232 34.20 25.72 -21.61
CA PHE A 232 34.97 25.27 -20.45
C PHE A 232 35.68 26.40 -19.70
N ARG A 233 35.68 27.64 -20.22
CA ARG A 233 36.26 28.80 -19.53
C ARG A 233 35.51 29.11 -18.24
N THR A 234 36.22 29.61 -17.23
CA THR A 234 35.61 30.07 -15.98
C THR A 234 35.39 31.58 -16.05
N LEU A 235 34.15 32.02 -16.22
CA LEU A 235 33.79 33.44 -16.33
C LEU A 235 32.71 33.81 -15.32
N CYS A 236 32.65 35.10 -14.98
CA CYS A 236 31.51 35.64 -14.25
C CYS A 236 30.25 35.54 -15.09
N TRP A 237 29.11 35.65 -14.44
CA TRP A 237 27.84 35.31 -15.06
C TRP A 237 26.70 36.01 -14.34
N SER A 238 25.54 36.01 -14.96
CA SER A 238 24.34 36.59 -14.37
C SER A 238 23.13 35.75 -14.69
N CYS A 239 22.17 35.77 -13.76
CA CYS A 239 20.91 35.09 -13.92
C CYS A 239 19.81 36.13 -14.18
N GLN A 240 18.90 35.81 -15.09
CA GLN A 240 17.69 36.58 -15.33
C GLN A 240 16.49 35.88 -14.67
N PHE A 241 15.61 36.68 -14.07
CA PHE A 241 14.37 36.22 -13.45
C PHE A 241 13.21 37.03 -14.00
N THR A 242 12.14 36.34 -14.38
CA THR A 242 10.88 36.97 -14.85
C THR A 242 9.80 37.01 -13.77
N LYS A 243 10.06 36.33 -12.64
CA LYS A 243 9.19 36.25 -11.48
C LYS A 243 10.04 36.35 -10.22
N LEU A 244 9.46 36.94 -9.17
CA LEU A 244 10.09 36.96 -7.85
C LEU A 244 10.25 35.52 -7.33
N THR A 245 11.49 35.13 -7.02
CA THR A 245 11.80 33.85 -6.41
C THR A 245 11.65 33.95 -4.90
N GLU A 246 10.69 33.22 -4.35
CA GLU A 246 10.57 32.98 -2.92
C GLU A 246 11.51 31.84 -2.48
N VAL A 247 12.22 32.05 -1.37
CA VAL A 247 13.11 31.08 -0.74
C VAL A 247 12.66 30.86 0.70
N LYS A 248 12.45 29.60 1.06
CA LYS A 248 12.04 29.17 2.40
C LYS A 248 13.25 28.68 3.18
N VAL A 249 13.35 29.05 4.44
CA VAL A 249 14.40 28.59 5.35
C VAL A 249 13.83 27.54 6.30
N LEU A 250 14.36 26.33 6.20
CA LEU A 250 13.97 25.17 6.97
C LEU A 250 14.99 24.89 8.08
N GLY A 251 14.52 24.39 9.21
CA GLY A 251 15.35 24.02 10.37
C GLY A 251 15.40 25.07 11.49
N LEU A 252 14.84 26.26 11.27
CA LEU A 252 14.71 27.32 12.28
C LEU A 252 13.63 26.97 13.32
N CYS A 253 13.78 27.42 14.57
CA CYS A 253 12.75 27.21 15.59
C CYS A 253 11.56 28.18 15.42
N LYS A 254 10.38 27.79 15.90
CA LYS A 254 9.13 28.61 15.79
C LYS A 254 9.27 30.04 16.34
N ASN A 255 10.13 30.25 17.33
CA ASN A 255 10.34 31.55 17.98
C ASN A 255 11.63 32.24 17.51
N SER A 256 12.16 31.92 16.33
CA SER A 256 13.38 32.55 15.83
C SER A 256 13.20 34.05 15.58
N VAL A 257 14.26 34.82 15.83
CA VAL A 257 14.35 36.23 15.43
C VAL A 257 14.57 36.42 13.93
N LEU A 258 14.86 35.34 13.20
CA LEU A 258 15.02 35.33 11.76
C LEU A 258 13.69 35.06 11.06
N ASP A 259 13.53 35.60 9.86
CA ASP A 259 12.42 35.26 8.97
C ASP A 259 12.53 33.81 8.46
N LEU A 260 11.39 33.20 8.14
CA LEU A 260 11.31 31.88 7.49
C LEU A 260 11.17 32.00 5.96
N HIS A 261 10.64 33.11 5.48
CA HIS A 261 10.40 33.38 4.06
C HIS A 261 11.25 34.57 3.63
N TYR A 262 12.02 34.35 2.56
CA TYR A 262 12.84 35.35 1.92
C TYR A 262 12.46 35.48 0.45
N VAL A 263 12.72 36.65 -0.10
CA VAL A 263 12.57 36.92 -1.52
C VAL A 263 13.93 37.31 -2.07
N LEU A 264 14.25 36.83 -3.26
CA LEU A 264 15.44 37.24 -3.99
C LEU A 264 15.26 38.69 -4.47
N ALA A 265 15.89 39.63 -3.76
CA ALA A 265 15.69 41.08 -3.94
C ALA A 265 16.59 41.70 -5.02
N GLY A 266 17.69 41.03 -5.38
CA GLY A 266 18.69 41.50 -6.33
C GLY A 266 20.05 40.92 -6.00
N ASP A 267 21.12 41.63 -6.31
CA ASP A 267 22.49 41.32 -5.89
C ASP A 267 23.10 42.41 -5.01
N LYS A 268 23.97 41.97 -4.11
CA LYS A 268 24.76 42.80 -3.20
C LYS A 268 26.16 42.25 -3.14
N ASN A 269 27.17 43.09 -3.37
CA ASN A 269 28.58 42.71 -3.42
C ASN A 269 28.90 41.65 -4.51
N GLY A 270 28.15 41.62 -5.61
CA GLY A 270 28.35 40.68 -6.72
C GLY A 270 27.77 39.28 -6.48
N TYR A 271 26.84 39.14 -5.55
CA TYR A 271 26.16 37.88 -5.23
C TYR A 271 24.69 38.12 -4.88
N PRO A 272 23.81 37.10 -4.99
CA PRO A 272 22.42 37.17 -4.61
C PRO A 272 22.18 37.75 -3.22
N HIS A 273 21.22 38.66 -3.14
CA HIS A 273 20.72 39.24 -1.91
C HIS A 273 19.29 38.76 -1.67
N PHE A 274 19.09 38.09 -0.53
CA PHE A 274 17.78 37.60 -0.11
C PHE A 274 17.27 38.50 1.02
N THR A 275 16.10 39.09 0.85
CA THR A 275 15.47 39.90 1.89
C THR A 275 14.30 39.16 2.51
N GLY A 276 14.26 39.10 3.83
CA GLY A 276 13.14 38.55 4.57
C GLY A 276 11.98 39.55 4.62
N SER A 277 10.79 39.06 4.94
CA SER A 277 9.59 39.90 4.98
C SER A 277 9.58 40.95 6.10
N ARG A 278 10.33 40.73 7.19
CA ARG A 278 10.23 41.59 8.38
C ARG A 278 11.58 41.87 9.04
N ARG A 279 12.38 40.85 9.33
CA ARG A 279 13.44 40.90 10.35
C ARG A 279 14.85 40.85 9.81
N SER A 280 15.10 40.04 8.80
CA SER A 280 16.47 39.67 8.43
C SER A 280 16.67 39.59 6.94
N HIS A 281 17.92 39.75 6.50
CA HIS A 281 18.33 39.48 5.13
C HIS A 281 19.56 38.56 5.11
N ILE A 282 19.85 37.99 3.95
CA ILE A 282 20.97 37.09 3.69
C ILE A 282 21.75 37.64 2.50
N PHE A 283 23.03 37.94 2.71
CA PHE A 283 23.89 38.50 1.66
C PHE A 283 25.33 38.02 1.81
N TRP A 284 26.11 38.16 0.75
CA TRP A 284 27.53 37.84 0.75
C TRP A 284 28.34 38.93 1.47
N SER A 285 29.06 38.54 2.52
CA SER A 285 30.01 39.41 3.22
C SER A 285 31.43 39.23 2.65
N PRO A 286 32.04 40.28 2.07
CA PRO A 286 33.42 40.21 1.57
C PRO A 286 34.46 39.94 2.68
N GLU A 287 34.20 40.39 3.91
CA GLU A 287 35.10 40.24 5.06
C GLU A 287 35.23 38.77 5.48
N ASN A 288 34.10 38.09 5.63
CA ASN A 288 34.07 36.67 5.98
C ASN A 288 34.23 35.75 4.74
N GLN A 289 34.08 36.32 3.54
CA GLN A 289 33.94 35.64 2.26
C GLN A 289 32.89 34.51 2.29
N THR A 290 31.73 34.78 2.90
CA THR A 290 30.63 33.82 3.01
C THR A 290 29.30 34.56 3.21
N TYR A 291 28.19 33.84 3.12
CA TYR A 291 26.88 34.40 3.40
C TYR A 291 26.65 34.64 4.89
N VAL A 292 26.06 35.78 5.21
CA VAL A 292 25.74 36.20 6.57
C VAL A 292 24.25 36.54 6.64
N MET A 293 23.60 36.08 7.71
CA MET A 293 22.26 36.51 8.10
C MET A 293 22.40 37.69 9.05
N GLN A 294 21.84 38.84 8.66
CA GLN A 294 21.91 40.08 9.43
C GLN A 294 20.50 40.64 9.62
N SER A 295 20.30 41.32 10.75
CA SER A 295 19.12 42.13 11.01
C SER A 295 18.98 43.25 9.99
N LEU A 296 17.76 43.49 9.53
CA LEU A 296 17.45 44.63 8.67
C LEU A 296 17.56 45.97 9.42
N TRP A 297 17.48 45.99 10.75
CA TRP A 297 17.29 47.23 11.51
C TRP A 297 18.51 47.74 12.26
N ASN A 298 19.31 46.84 12.86
CA ASN A 298 20.38 47.22 13.78
C ASN A 298 21.76 46.78 13.32
N ASN A 299 21.90 46.35 12.05
CA ASN A 299 23.13 45.80 11.49
C ASN A 299 23.76 44.68 12.34
N GLN A 300 23.00 44.04 13.23
CA GLN A 300 23.50 42.95 14.06
C GLN A 300 23.56 41.67 13.24
N SER A 301 24.74 41.06 13.15
CA SER A 301 24.92 39.76 12.50
C SER A 301 24.41 38.63 13.40
N TYR A 302 23.43 37.87 12.91
CA TYR A 302 22.90 36.72 13.62
C TYR A 302 23.71 35.46 13.35
N GLY A 303 23.98 35.15 12.08
CA GLY A 303 24.60 33.89 11.68
C GLY A 303 25.50 33.99 10.46
N VAL A 304 26.50 33.13 10.41
CA VAL A 304 27.51 33.04 9.34
C VAL A 304 27.49 31.62 8.78
N MET A 305 27.40 31.48 7.46
CA MET A 305 27.44 30.18 6.79
C MET A 305 28.87 29.61 6.81
N LYS A 306 29.04 28.36 7.25
CA LYS A 306 30.34 27.69 7.23
C LYS A 306 30.72 27.31 5.80
N LYS A 307 31.96 27.63 5.41
CA LYS A 307 32.51 27.26 4.10
C LYS A 307 32.72 25.74 4.01
N ARG A 308 32.22 25.12 2.94
CA ARG A 308 32.56 23.75 2.53
C ARG A 308 33.65 23.84 1.46
N GLY A 309 34.80 23.19 1.67
CA GLY A 309 35.90 23.21 0.69
C GLY A 309 35.43 22.66 -0.66
N GLY A 310 35.58 23.44 -1.74
CA GLY A 310 35.22 23.04 -3.11
C GLY A 310 33.73 23.13 -3.48
N GLY A 311 32.86 23.69 -2.60
CA GLY A 311 31.43 23.85 -2.86
C GLY A 311 31.04 25.19 -3.51
N THR A 312 29.81 25.27 -4.02
CA THR A 312 29.20 26.50 -4.57
C THR A 312 29.06 27.57 -3.49
N PRO A 313 29.30 28.86 -3.79
CA PRO A 313 29.16 29.92 -2.79
C PRO A 313 27.70 30.17 -2.41
N LEU A 314 26.73 29.72 -3.23
CA LEU A 314 25.31 29.97 -3.02
C LEU A 314 24.77 29.32 -1.74
N PRO A 315 23.88 30.00 -1.00
CA PRO A 315 23.37 29.51 0.27
C PRO A 315 22.18 28.55 0.11
N ILE A 316 21.77 28.24 -1.14
CA ILE A 316 20.68 27.31 -1.47
C ILE A 316 21.10 25.87 -1.18
N GLY A 317 20.14 25.03 -0.80
CA GLY A 317 20.40 23.67 -0.30
C GLY A 317 20.72 23.66 1.20
N THR A 318 21.28 22.56 1.67
CA THR A 318 21.48 22.33 3.11
C THR A 318 22.90 22.70 3.55
N HIS A 319 23.01 23.76 4.35
CA HIS A 319 24.30 24.27 4.84
C HIS A 319 24.34 24.36 6.36
N THR A 320 25.55 24.37 6.92
CA THR A 320 25.75 24.57 8.35
C THR A 320 26.01 26.04 8.64
N TRP A 321 25.22 26.62 9.53
CA TRP A 321 25.29 28.01 9.95
C TRP A 321 25.76 28.10 11.40
N SER A 322 26.70 29.01 11.68
CA SER A 322 27.14 29.34 13.04
C SER A 322 26.53 30.65 13.50
N PHE A 323 25.86 30.64 14.64
CA PHE A 323 25.18 31.80 15.23
C PHE A 323 25.94 32.36 16.42
N SER A 324 25.89 33.68 16.57
CA SER A 324 26.58 34.43 17.64
C SER A 324 26.02 34.15 19.04
N SER A 325 24.73 33.82 19.13
CA SER A 325 24.04 33.37 20.35
C SER A 325 23.08 32.23 20.03
N ALA A 326 22.71 31.43 21.03
CA ALA A 326 21.72 30.37 20.87
C ALA A 326 20.37 30.97 20.45
N LEU A 327 20.03 30.85 19.16
CA LEU A 327 18.77 31.33 18.58
C LEU A 327 17.55 30.59 19.13
N CYS A 328 17.75 29.35 19.56
CA CYS A 328 16.72 28.47 20.08
C CYS A 328 17.20 27.90 21.42
N SER A 329 16.37 27.97 22.46
CA SER A 329 16.68 27.43 23.79
C SER A 329 17.00 25.92 23.68
N GLY A 330 18.20 25.53 24.08
CA GLY A 330 18.63 24.12 24.12
C GLY A 330 19.19 23.55 22.81
N ARG A 331 19.36 24.34 21.73
CA ARG A 331 20.07 23.91 20.52
C ARG A 331 21.51 24.44 20.48
N PRO A 332 22.45 23.73 19.81
CA PRO A 332 23.83 24.20 19.65
C PRO A 332 23.90 25.49 18.84
N SER A 333 24.96 26.29 19.06
CA SER A 333 25.22 27.52 18.30
C SER A 333 25.48 27.28 16.81
N SER A 334 25.64 26.02 16.37
CA SER A 334 25.69 25.65 14.96
C SER A 334 24.49 24.81 14.56
N LEU A 335 23.73 25.25 13.57
CA LEU A 335 22.54 24.56 13.06
C LEU A 335 22.72 24.21 11.58
N ARG A 336 22.14 23.10 11.14
CA ARG A 336 21.93 22.82 9.71
C ARG A 336 20.62 23.47 9.28
N LEU A 337 20.66 24.29 8.24
CA LEU A 337 19.49 24.94 7.66
C LEU A 337 19.45 24.63 6.17
N THR A 338 18.24 24.46 5.64
CA THR A 338 18.03 24.27 4.21
C THR A 338 17.33 25.50 3.65
N LEU A 339 17.94 26.13 2.65
CA LEU A 339 17.31 27.20 1.89
C LEU A 339 16.73 26.61 0.62
N SER A 340 15.40 26.57 0.55
CA SER A 340 14.67 25.95 -0.56
C SER A 340 14.06 27.02 -1.45
N ALA A 341 14.42 26.99 -2.74
CA ALA A 341 13.68 27.69 -3.77
C ALA A 341 12.57 26.80 -4.38
N CYS A 342 12.41 25.56 -3.92
CA CYS A 342 11.50 24.58 -4.52
C CYS A 342 10.02 24.93 -4.29
N SER A 343 9.16 24.50 -5.22
CA SER A 343 7.72 24.68 -5.10
C SER A 343 7.12 23.71 -4.07
N SER A 344 5.87 23.94 -3.64
CA SER A 344 5.13 22.95 -2.85
C SER A 344 5.03 21.61 -3.59
N GLY A 345 5.27 20.49 -2.91
CA GLY A 345 5.27 19.16 -3.53
C GLY A 345 6.65 18.63 -3.93
N TYR A 346 7.70 19.43 -3.72
CA TYR A 346 9.08 19.08 -4.03
C TYR A 346 9.92 19.07 -2.76
N PHE A 347 10.91 18.17 -2.74
CA PHE A 347 11.97 18.07 -1.76
C PHE A 347 13.22 18.79 -2.27
N THR A 348 13.92 19.48 -1.38
CA THR A 348 15.18 20.16 -1.69
C THR A 348 16.35 19.25 -1.37
N CYS A 349 17.09 18.82 -2.39
CA CYS A 349 18.35 18.11 -2.25
C CYS A 349 19.37 18.96 -1.47
N GLY A 350 20.40 18.31 -0.90
CA GLY A 350 21.42 19.02 -0.14
C GLY A 350 22.24 20.02 -0.98
N ASP A 351 22.33 19.80 -2.30
CA ASP A 351 22.93 20.72 -3.28
C ASP A 351 21.99 21.85 -3.74
N GLY A 352 20.73 21.83 -3.31
CA GLY A 352 19.71 22.83 -3.64
C GLY A 352 18.83 22.47 -4.84
N SER A 353 19.07 21.33 -5.51
CA SER A 353 18.19 20.87 -6.59
C SER A 353 16.83 20.40 -6.07
N CYS A 354 15.81 20.44 -6.91
CA CYS A 354 14.44 20.08 -6.54
C CYS A 354 14.06 18.74 -7.16
N VAL A 355 13.65 17.78 -6.33
CA VAL A 355 13.08 16.49 -6.74
C VAL A 355 11.65 16.38 -6.21
N ALA A 356 10.78 15.61 -6.86
CA ALA A 356 9.40 15.51 -6.41
C ALA A 356 9.30 14.64 -5.14
N PHE A 357 8.31 14.87 -4.28
CA PHE A 357 8.17 14.09 -3.04
C PHE A 357 7.96 12.59 -3.28
N ASN A 358 7.44 12.19 -4.44
CA ASN A 358 7.31 10.78 -4.82
C ASN A 358 8.66 10.13 -5.15
N GLU A 359 9.68 10.90 -5.52
CA GLU A 359 11.04 10.42 -5.85
C GLU A 359 11.93 10.29 -4.60
N ARG A 360 11.63 10.99 -3.50
CA ARG A 360 12.44 10.91 -2.26
C ARG A 360 12.29 9.56 -1.54
N CYS A 361 13.32 8.77 -1.28
CA CYS A 361 13.21 7.45 -0.64
C CYS A 361 12.50 6.41 -1.52
N ASP A 362 12.72 6.44 -2.84
CA ASP A 362 12.17 5.50 -3.81
C ASP A 362 13.17 4.39 -4.21
N ARG A 363 14.34 4.34 -3.53
CA ARG A 363 15.49 3.45 -3.79
C ARG A 363 16.26 3.78 -5.07
N ARG A 364 16.06 4.97 -5.64
CA ARG A 364 16.83 5.52 -6.75
C ARG A 364 17.41 6.85 -6.33
N THR A 365 18.58 7.16 -6.87
CA THR A 365 19.31 8.38 -6.54
C THR A 365 19.03 9.42 -7.61
N ASN A 366 18.17 10.38 -7.30
CA ASN A 366 17.76 11.48 -8.16
C ASN A 366 18.54 12.76 -7.83
N CYS A 367 18.89 12.96 -6.56
CA CYS A 367 19.81 14.05 -6.17
C CYS A 367 21.25 13.70 -6.57
N LYS A 368 22.02 14.71 -7.02
CA LYS A 368 23.45 14.54 -7.35
C LYS A 368 24.31 14.18 -6.14
N ASP A 369 23.87 14.58 -4.96
CA ASP A 369 24.53 14.38 -3.68
C ASP A 369 23.93 13.22 -2.86
N TYR A 370 22.99 12.46 -3.43
CA TYR A 370 22.30 11.32 -2.81
C TYR A 370 21.41 11.67 -1.60
N SER A 371 21.15 12.96 -1.35
CA SER A 371 20.39 13.42 -0.18
C SER A 371 18.93 12.97 -0.16
N ASP A 372 18.36 12.58 -1.30
CA ASP A 372 17.00 12.05 -1.42
C ASP A 372 16.83 10.65 -0.81
N GLU A 373 17.90 9.87 -0.73
CA GLU A 373 17.91 8.52 -0.16
C GLU A 373 18.54 8.48 1.25
N GLU A 374 18.79 9.66 1.84
CA GLU A 374 19.22 9.79 3.23
C GLU A 374 18.01 9.91 4.19
N ASP A 375 18.11 9.25 5.36
CA ASP A 375 17.12 9.33 6.44
C ASP A 375 15.69 8.89 6.04
N CYS A 376 15.61 7.78 5.31
CA CYS A 376 14.35 7.23 4.77
C CYS A 376 13.55 6.37 5.76
N SER A 377 13.55 6.70 7.05
CA SER A 377 12.69 6.00 8.00
C SER A 377 11.22 6.32 7.72
N VAL A 378 10.40 5.29 7.51
CA VAL A 378 8.97 5.47 7.23
C VAL A 378 8.20 5.73 8.53
N LEU A 379 8.72 5.29 9.67
CA LEU A 379 8.01 5.32 10.95
C LEU A 379 8.60 6.34 11.93
N GLN A 380 7.74 7.23 12.41
CA GLN A 380 8.03 8.14 13.51
C GLN A 380 7.21 7.76 14.76
N ILE A 381 7.90 7.49 15.87
CA ILE A 381 7.29 7.07 17.14
C ILE A 381 7.42 8.19 18.16
N THR A 382 6.32 8.57 18.81
CA THR A 382 6.31 9.57 19.88
C THR A 382 6.84 9.00 21.21
N ASP A 383 7.52 9.84 21.99
CA ASP A 383 7.99 9.51 23.34
C ASP A 383 6.82 9.08 24.24
N GLY A 384 6.75 7.79 24.56
CA GLY A 384 5.68 7.19 25.37
C GLY A 384 4.86 6.09 24.69
N TYR A 385 5.11 5.81 23.40
CA TYR A 385 4.53 4.64 22.75
C TYR A 385 4.97 3.33 23.43
N ARG A 386 4.03 2.41 23.63
CA ARG A 386 4.30 1.09 24.19
C ARG A 386 3.79 0.00 23.24
N PRO A 387 4.67 -0.81 22.62
CA PRO A 387 4.27 -1.81 21.62
C PRO A 387 3.49 -2.99 22.22
N GLU A 388 3.49 -3.15 23.54
CA GLU A 388 2.72 -4.21 24.21
C GLU A 388 1.22 -3.90 24.29
N ILE A 389 0.84 -2.63 24.15
CA ILE A 389 -0.53 -2.17 24.36
C ILE A 389 -1.24 -2.02 23.01
N PRO A 390 -2.39 -2.70 22.80
CA PRO A 390 -3.17 -2.56 21.58
C PRO A 390 -3.62 -1.11 21.39
N PRO A 391 -3.61 -0.59 20.15
CA PRO A 391 -4.03 0.77 19.91
C PRO A 391 -5.53 0.93 20.19
N PRO A 392 -5.94 2.13 20.66
CA PRO A 392 -7.35 2.45 20.77
C PRO A 392 -8.00 2.52 19.39
N SER A 393 -9.31 2.24 19.34
CA SER A 393 -10.11 2.50 18.14
C SER A 393 -10.15 4.01 17.84
N ILE A 394 -10.37 4.37 16.57
CA ILE A 394 -10.43 5.77 16.11
C ILE A 394 -11.48 6.58 16.91
N ASP A 395 -12.63 5.96 17.21
CA ASP A 395 -13.72 6.60 17.94
C ASP A 395 -13.54 6.53 19.47
N ASN A 396 -12.46 5.90 19.96
CA ASN A 396 -12.14 5.62 21.38
C ASN A 396 -13.23 4.88 22.20
N ALA A 397 -14.42 4.62 21.63
CA ALA A 397 -15.56 3.99 22.29
C ALA A 397 -15.72 2.50 21.93
N THR A 398 -15.07 2.06 20.87
CA THR A 398 -15.22 0.70 20.31
C THR A 398 -13.91 -0.08 20.36
N ALA A 399 -13.99 -1.39 20.20
CA ALA A 399 -12.81 -2.23 19.99
C ALA A 399 -12.13 -1.88 18.65
N LEU A 400 -10.80 -2.02 18.58
CA LEU A 400 -10.05 -1.91 17.33
C LEU A 400 -10.49 -3.03 16.38
N ASN A 401 -11.02 -2.64 15.21
CA ASN A 401 -11.34 -3.57 14.15
C ASN A 401 -10.07 -3.93 13.38
N VAL A 402 -9.68 -5.20 13.44
CA VAL A 402 -8.61 -5.76 12.61
C VAL A 402 -9.28 -6.54 11.47
N LEU A 403 -9.16 -6.01 10.25
CA LEU A 403 -9.67 -6.65 9.05
C LEU A 403 -8.75 -7.80 8.67
N VAL A 404 -9.30 -9.01 8.58
CA VAL A 404 -8.53 -10.22 8.26
C VAL A 404 -8.92 -10.71 6.87
N ARG A 405 -7.91 -10.94 6.03
CA ARG A 405 -8.01 -11.60 4.73
C ARG A 405 -7.15 -12.86 4.76
N VAL A 406 -7.68 -13.93 4.18
CA VAL A 406 -6.98 -15.21 4.10
C VAL A 406 -6.89 -15.66 2.65
N TYR A 407 -5.67 -15.90 2.18
CA TYR A 407 -5.42 -16.53 0.89
C TYR A 407 -4.96 -17.96 1.13
N VAL A 408 -5.83 -18.93 0.88
CA VAL A 408 -5.45 -20.34 0.95
C VAL A 408 -4.65 -20.66 -0.31
N VAL A 409 -3.36 -20.94 -0.16
CA VAL A 409 -2.44 -21.18 -1.27
C VAL A 409 -2.59 -22.61 -1.76
N THR A 410 -2.49 -23.58 -0.85
CA THR A 410 -2.66 -25.01 -1.18
C THR A 410 -3.02 -25.82 0.06
N LEU A 411 -3.64 -26.97 -0.16
CA LEU A 411 -3.79 -28.03 0.84
C LEU A 411 -2.72 -29.09 0.57
N THR A 412 -1.69 -29.13 1.41
CA THR A 412 -0.48 -29.92 1.19
C THR A 412 -0.72 -31.41 1.41
N SER A 413 -1.48 -31.75 2.44
CA SER A 413 -1.85 -33.13 2.75
C SER A 413 -3.21 -33.18 3.43
N ILE A 414 -4.01 -34.20 3.11
CA ILE A 414 -5.28 -34.50 3.75
C ILE A 414 -5.19 -35.94 4.24
N ASN A 415 -5.32 -36.15 5.55
CA ASN A 415 -5.23 -37.47 6.16
C ASN A 415 -6.55 -37.81 6.85
N THR A 416 -7.33 -38.66 6.17
CA THR A 416 -8.63 -39.12 6.62
C THR A 416 -8.54 -40.07 7.83
N VAL A 417 -7.44 -40.81 7.97
CA VAL A 417 -7.21 -41.74 9.09
C VAL A 417 -7.00 -40.98 10.40
N ASN A 418 -6.16 -39.94 10.36
CA ASN A 418 -5.83 -39.12 11.53
C ASN A 418 -6.83 -37.98 11.78
N MET A 419 -7.83 -37.79 10.90
CA MET A 419 -8.79 -36.69 10.97
C MET A 419 -8.09 -35.32 10.96
N GLU A 420 -7.17 -35.12 10.02
CA GLU A 420 -6.35 -33.91 9.92
C GLU A 420 -6.04 -33.50 8.48
N PHE A 421 -5.74 -32.22 8.28
CA PHE A 421 -5.28 -31.67 6.99
C PHE A 421 -4.25 -30.57 7.21
N THR A 422 -3.32 -30.42 6.27
CA THR A 422 -2.28 -29.38 6.29
C THR A 422 -2.61 -28.32 5.25
N ALA A 423 -2.62 -27.06 5.67
CA ALA A 423 -2.90 -25.93 4.79
C ALA A 423 -1.74 -24.92 4.80
N ASP A 424 -1.37 -24.50 3.59
CA ASP A 424 -0.52 -23.34 3.33
C ASP A 424 -1.40 -22.15 3.00
N PHE A 425 -1.28 -21.08 3.77
CA PHE A 425 -2.08 -19.87 3.56
C PHE A 425 -1.29 -18.60 3.88
N ILE A 426 -1.67 -17.51 3.23
CA ILE A 426 -1.18 -16.17 3.51
C ILE A 426 -2.26 -15.44 4.29
N LEU A 427 -1.89 -14.94 5.46
CA LEU A 427 -2.73 -14.16 6.35
C LEU A 427 -2.38 -12.69 6.16
N GLN A 428 -3.36 -11.91 5.75
CA GLN A 428 -3.27 -10.45 5.67
C GLN A 428 -4.13 -9.83 6.77
N MET A 429 -3.56 -8.96 7.59
CA MET A 429 -4.27 -8.22 8.63
C MET A 429 -4.10 -6.72 8.40
N ARG A 430 -5.20 -5.97 8.52
CA ARG A 430 -5.17 -4.51 8.39
C ARG A 430 -5.80 -3.82 9.59
N TRP A 431 -5.13 -2.79 10.10
CA TRP A 431 -5.59 -2.02 11.25
C TRP A 431 -5.06 -0.58 11.20
N TYR A 432 -5.64 0.28 12.03
CA TYR A 432 -5.20 1.66 12.23
C TYR A 432 -4.51 1.79 13.60
N ASP A 433 -3.48 2.63 13.70
CA ASP A 433 -2.86 2.99 14.97
C ASP A 433 -2.71 4.52 15.05
N ALA A 434 -3.65 5.15 15.75
CA ALA A 434 -3.73 6.60 15.91
C ALA A 434 -2.53 7.25 16.62
N ARG A 435 -1.64 6.45 17.21
CA ARG A 435 -0.48 6.89 17.99
C ARG A 435 0.80 6.99 17.13
N LEU A 436 0.77 6.44 15.91
CA LEU A 436 1.92 6.40 15.01
C LEU A 436 1.81 7.51 13.97
N PHE A 437 2.97 8.00 13.54
CA PHE A 437 3.12 8.91 12.42
C PHE A 437 4.02 8.25 11.38
N PHE A 438 3.72 8.51 10.11
CA PHE A 438 4.46 7.94 9.00
C PHE A 438 4.98 9.03 8.09
N GLU A 439 6.21 8.87 7.61
CA GLU A 439 6.89 9.87 6.79
C GLU A 439 6.99 9.42 5.32
N ASN A 440 6.83 10.37 4.41
CA ASN A 440 7.09 10.25 2.96
C ASN A 440 6.41 9.05 2.29
N LEU A 441 5.15 8.75 2.66
CA LEU A 441 4.41 7.60 2.12
C LEU A 441 4.23 7.68 0.60
N LYS A 442 4.56 6.58 -0.07
CA LYS A 442 4.44 6.37 -1.51
C LYS A 442 3.09 5.80 -1.92
N ASP A 443 2.73 6.02 -3.18
CA ASP A 443 1.51 5.43 -3.75
C ASP A 443 1.68 3.92 -3.94
N GLU A 444 2.90 3.47 -4.23
CA GLU A 444 3.26 2.04 -4.26
C GLU A 444 3.49 1.52 -2.83
N THR A 445 2.72 0.50 -2.44
CA THR A 445 2.74 -0.04 -1.08
C THR A 445 4.04 -0.76 -0.73
N ASP A 446 4.72 -1.35 -1.72
CA ASP A 446 5.97 -2.10 -1.50
C ASP A 446 7.16 -1.22 -1.11
N LEU A 447 7.12 0.06 -1.49
CA LEU A 447 8.10 1.06 -1.07
C LEU A 447 7.88 1.51 0.38
N ASN A 448 6.66 1.36 0.91
CA ASN A 448 6.29 1.71 2.29
C ASN A 448 6.47 0.52 3.26
N ALA A 449 7.44 -0.36 3.00
CA ALA A 449 7.72 -1.52 3.82
C ALA A 449 8.56 -1.13 5.06
N LEU A 450 8.10 -1.51 6.25
CA LEU A 450 8.83 -1.28 7.49
C LEU A 450 10.03 -2.21 7.61
N THR A 451 11.13 -1.68 8.13
CA THR A 451 12.32 -2.47 8.47
C THR A 451 12.03 -3.43 9.63
N GLN A 452 12.87 -4.46 9.78
CA GLN A 452 12.73 -5.42 10.87
C GLN A 452 12.90 -4.79 12.27
N MET A 453 13.62 -3.67 12.37
CA MET A 453 13.76 -2.90 13.62
C MET A 453 12.47 -2.13 13.93
N GLU A 454 11.95 -1.36 12.98
CA GLU A 454 10.70 -0.59 13.14
C GLU A 454 9.51 -1.50 13.48
N LYS A 455 9.43 -2.67 12.83
CA LYS A 455 8.40 -3.67 13.11
C LYS A 455 8.40 -4.17 14.56
N LYS A 456 9.56 -4.30 15.19
CA LYS A 456 9.66 -4.70 16.62
C LYS A 456 9.25 -3.57 17.56
N SER A 457 9.29 -2.32 17.08
CA SER A 457 8.95 -1.13 17.86
C SER A 457 7.46 -0.79 17.84
N ILE A 458 6.64 -1.50 17.05
CA ILE A 458 5.19 -1.28 16.95
C ILE A 458 4.38 -2.46 17.50
N TRP A 459 3.15 -2.19 17.92
CA TRP A 459 2.18 -3.23 18.24
C TRP A 459 1.72 -3.95 16.97
N VAL A 460 1.74 -5.29 16.99
CA VAL A 460 1.26 -6.15 15.90
C VAL A 460 0.26 -7.16 16.45
N PRO A 461 -0.93 -7.32 15.84
CA PRO A 461 -1.92 -8.27 16.31
C PRO A 461 -1.40 -9.71 16.19
N THR A 462 -1.48 -10.47 17.28
CA THR A 462 -1.12 -11.89 17.32
C THR A 462 -2.36 -12.77 17.37
N LEU A 463 -2.38 -13.77 16.49
CA LEU A 463 -3.46 -14.73 16.35
C LEU A 463 -3.03 -16.11 16.82
N SER A 464 -3.97 -16.77 17.51
CA SER A 464 -3.89 -18.18 17.88
C SER A 464 -4.79 -19.00 16.97
N PHE A 465 -4.29 -20.16 16.54
CA PHE A 465 -5.05 -21.10 15.73
C PHE A 465 -5.67 -22.16 16.64
N LYS A 466 -6.97 -22.06 16.94
CA LYS A 466 -7.65 -22.93 17.91
C LYS A 466 -7.85 -24.37 17.38
N SER A 467 -8.11 -24.54 16.08
CA SER A 467 -8.23 -25.85 15.41
C SER A 467 -6.89 -26.49 14.99
N ALA A 468 -5.75 -25.86 15.28
CA ALA A 468 -4.45 -26.40 14.87
C ALA A 468 -3.98 -27.54 15.79
N ARG A 469 -3.38 -28.59 15.20
CA ARG A 469 -2.73 -29.70 15.91
C ARG A 469 -1.20 -29.55 15.86
N GLY A 470 -0.52 -29.67 16.99
CA GLY A 470 0.95 -29.63 17.08
C GLY A 470 1.54 -28.29 17.54
N ASN A 471 2.89 -28.21 17.56
CA ASN A 471 3.62 -27.10 18.15
C ASN A 471 3.67 -25.86 17.23
N ARG A 472 3.29 -24.71 17.79
CA ARG A 472 2.91 -23.46 17.10
C ARG A 472 4.10 -22.61 16.64
N ARG A 473 4.96 -23.13 15.77
CA ARG A 473 6.00 -22.31 15.14
C ARG A 473 6.06 -22.59 13.65
N SER A 474 5.40 -21.72 12.87
CA SER A 474 5.72 -21.60 11.45
C SER A 474 7.21 -21.24 11.35
N LEU A 475 8.01 -22.09 10.73
CA LEU A 475 9.47 -21.97 10.57
C LEU A 475 9.93 -20.75 9.71
N LEU A 476 9.10 -19.72 9.52
CA LEU A 476 9.39 -18.55 8.67
C LEU A 476 8.91 -17.22 9.31
N ASP A 477 9.37 -16.90 10.52
CA ASP A 477 9.16 -15.55 11.11
C ASP A 477 9.94 -14.44 10.36
N GLU A 478 10.92 -14.79 9.52
CA GLU A 478 11.72 -13.85 8.72
C GLU A 478 10.97 -13.23 7.53
N GLU A 479 9.92 -13.89 6.99
CA GLU A 479 9.17 -13.39 5.83
C GLU A 479 7.99 -12.47 6.20
N THR A 480 7.78 -12.18 7.49
CA THR A 480 6.65 -11.34 7.90
C THR A 480 6.90 -9.88 7.52
N LYS A 481 6.16 -9.37 6.54
CA LYS A 481 6.27 -8.00 6.04
C LYS A 481 5.15 -7.12 6.59
N VAL A 482 5.48 -5.89 6.97
CA VAL A 482 4.51 -4.88 7.39
C VAL A 482 4.66 -3.68 6.47
N TYR A 483 3.55 -3.26 5.90
CA TYR A 483 3.46 -2.16 4.95
C TYR A 483 2.55 -1.07 5.50
N VAL A 484 2.78 0.16 5.09
CA VAL A 484 1.89 1.28 5.37
C VAL A 484 1.13 1.65 4.09
N LEU A 485 -0.20 1.62 4.17
CA LEU A 485 -1.07 2.05 3.09
C LEU A 485 -1.28 3.56 3.18
N LYS A 486 -0.79 4.29 2.16
CA LYS A 486 -1.01 5.73 2.02
C LYS A 486 -2.50 6.01 1.89
N ARG A 487 -3.08 6.63 2.93
CA ARG A 487 -4.48 7.02 3.00
C ARG A 487 -4.62 8.32 3.77
N GLY A 488 -5.46 9.22 3.24
CA GLY A 488 -5.62 10.58 3.77
C GLY A 488 -4.63 11.56 3.16
N GLN A 489 -4.71 12.80 3.62
CA GLN A 489 -3.81 13.89 3.21
C GLN A 489 -2.67 14.04 4.24
N PRO A 490 -1.49 14.50 3.81
CA PRO A 490 -0.40 14.81 4.73
C PRO A 490 -0.81 15.96 5.67
N ILE A 491 -0.26 15.93 6.87
CA ILE A 491 -0.35 17.02 7.85
C ILE A 491 0.40 18.24 7.26
N PRO A 492 -0.07 19.48 7.50
CA PRO A 492 0.64 20.67 7.05
C PRO A 492 2.12 20.65 7.47
N ALA A 493 3.00 20.97 6.52
CA ALA A 493 4.44 20.92 6.71
C ALA A 493 4.89 21.85 7.86
N ASP A 494 5.76 21.34 8.74
CA ASP A 494 6.39 22.12 9.80
C ASP A 494 7.80 22.55 9.36
N MET A 495 8.01 23.85 9.21
CA MET A 495 9.29 24.43 8.73
C MET A 495 10.42 24.32 9.75
N THR A 496 10.16 23.80 10.95
CA THR A 496 11.21 23.59 11.96
C THR A 496 12.09 22.38 11.68
N PHE A 497 11.65 21.46 10.81
CA PHE A 497 12.47 20.39 10.30
C PHE A 497 13.47 20.92 9.26
N VAL A 498 14.65 20.32 9.19
CA VAL A 498 15.71 20.75 8.25
C VAL A 498 15.36 20.39 6.80
N HIS A 499 14.52 19.38 6.62
CA HIS A 499 14.12 18.85 5.32
C HIS A 499 12.60 18.90 5.20
N GLU A 500 12.09 19.09 3.99
CA GLU A 500 10.65 19.01 3.72
C GLU A 500 10.19 17.55 3.84
N ILE A 501 9.36 17.25 4.84
CA ILE A 501 8.82 15.91 5.08
C ILE A 501 7.30 15.92 4.93
N GLU A 502 6.76 14.88 4.31
CA GLU A 502 5.32 14.63 4.34
C GLU A 502 4.97 13.68 5.48
N VAL A 503 4.26 14.17 6.49
CA VAL A 503 3.87 13.37 7.65
C VAL A 503 2.40 12.98 7.54
N TYR A 504 2.11 11.69 7.68
CA TYR A 504 0.78 11.11 7.65
C TYR A 504 0.41 10.58 9.04
N ASN A 505 -0.82 10.86 9.47
CA ASN A 505 -1.32 10.39 10.76
C ASN A 505 -1.79 8.93 10.66
N GLY A 506 -1.41 8.07 11.61
CA GLY A 506 -1.88 6.68 11.67
C GLY A 506 -3.38 6.50 11.97
N ARG A 507 -4.12 7.59 12.22
CA ARG A 507 -5.59 7.62 12.17
C ARG A 507 -6.14 7.42 10.77
N THR A 508 -5.43 7.90 9.75
CA THR A 508 -5.86 7.82 8.34
C THR A 508 -5.05 6.79 7.55
N ALA A 509 -3.75 6.68 7.82
CA ALA A 509 -2.88 5.68 7.22
C ALA A 509 -3.08 4.32 7.89
N GLN A 510 -3.25 3.28 7.07
CA GLN A 510 -3.59 1.93 7.54
C GLN A 510 -2.36 1.03 7.47
N LEU A 511 -2.11 0.23 8.51
CA LEU A 511 -1.07 -0.79 8.50
C LEU A 511 -1.59 -2.07 7.84
N LEU A 512 -0.75 -2.72 7.04
CA LEU A 512 -0.99 -4.02 6.40
C LEU A 512 0.13 -4.98 6.80
N LEU A 513 -0.23 -6.02 7.55
CA LEU A 513 0.65 -7.14 7.84
C LEU A 513 0.36 -8.26 6.86
N GLU A 514 1.41 -8.81 6.25
CA GLU A 514 1.33 -10.02 5.44
C GLU A 514 2.26 -11.09 6.00
N ARG A 515 1.72 -12.30 6.21
CA ARG A 515 2.48 -13.42 6.73
C ARG A 515 2.00 -14.76 6.17
N LYS A 516 2.94 -15.59 5.75
CA LYS A 516 2.70 -16.96 5.30
C LYS A 516 2.74 -17.95 6.46
N TYR A 517 1.80 -18.90 6.46
CA TYR A 517 1.67 -19.94 7.47
C TYR A 517 1.55 -21.31 6.82
N HIS A 518 2.20 -22.29 7.44
CA HIS A 518 2.10 -23.72 7.15
C HIS A 518 1.59 -24.39 8.43
N VAL A 519 0.33 -24.80 8.47
CA VAL A 519 -0.32 -25.27 9.71
C VAL A 519 -1.11 -26.54 9.46
N LEU A 520 -0.94 -27.49 10.38
CA LEU A 520 -1.73 -28.71 10.48
C LEU A 520 -3.00 -28.44 11.31
N TYR A 521 -4.15 -28.74 10.74
CA TYR A 521 -5.47 -28.56 11.35
C TYR A 521 -6.15 -29.90 11.58
N GLY A 522 -6.89 -30.02 12.68
CA GLY A 522 -7.83 -31.12 12.87
C GLY A 522 -9.11 -30.88 12.06
N CYS A 523 -9.61 -31.90 11.37
CA CYS A 523 -10.90 -31.87 10.69
C CYS A 523 -11.66 -33.15 10.99
N THR A 524 -12.89 -33.02 11.49
CA THR A 524 -13.77 -34.15 11.78
C THR A 524 -14.47 -34.57 10.49
N PHE A 525 -14.02 -35.67 9.88
CA PHE A 525 -14.62 -36.20 8.65
C PHE A 525 -15.85 -37.07 8.95
N GLU A 526 -16.93 -36.81 8.22
CA GLU A 526 -18.23 -37.48 8.30
C GLU A 526 -18.33 -38.51 7.17
N LEU A 527 -18.00 -39.78 7.44
CA LEU A 527 -17.71 -40.80 6.42
C LEU A 527 -18.88 -41.76 6.11
N GLN A 528 -20.10 -41.46 6.57
CA GLN A 528 -21.27 -42.33 6.39
C GLN A 528 -21.55 -42.60 4.91
N MET A 529 -21.46 -41.55 4.08
CA MET A 529 -21.71 -41.61 2.64
C MET A 529 -20.47 -41.98 1.82
N TYR A 530 -19.39 -42.45 2.45
CA TYR A 530 -18.16 -42.80 1.74
C TYR A 530 -18.40 -43.85 0.63
N PRO A 531 -17.92 -43.63 -0.62
CA PRO A 531 -17.01 -42.58 -1.11
C PRO A 531 -17.70 -41.37 -1.79
N PHE A 532 -19.00 -41.17 -1.60
CA PHE A 532 -19.78 -40.04 -2.16
C PHE A 532 -19.96 -38.89 -1.15
N ASP A 533 -19.02 -38.77 -0.22
CA ASP A 533 -19.06 -37.83 0.89
C ASP A 533 -18.59 -36.42 0.51
N THR A 534 -19.17 -35.42 1.18
CA THR A 534 -18.71 -34.02 1.17
C THR A 534 -18.30 -33.64 2.58
N GLN A 535 -17.09 -33.10 2.72
CA GLN A 535 -16.47 -32.79 4.01
C GLN A 535 -16.37 -31.29 4.20
N ILE A 536 -16.59 -30.80 5.43
CA ILE A 536 -16.42 -29.40 5.79
C ILE A 536 -15.28 -29.31 6.78
N CYS A 537 -14.17 -28.72 6.36
CA CYS A 537 -13.00 -28.52 7.21
C CYS A 537 -12.88 -27.06 7.63
N THR A 538 -12.81 -26.85 8.95
CA THR A 538 -12.82 -25.52 9.57
C THR A 538 -11.43 -25.10 10.04
N MET A 539 -10.99 -23.92 9.64
CA MET A 539 -9.86 -23.20 10.24
C MET A 539 -10.40 -22.10 11.15
N SER A 540 -10.04 -22.12 12.43
CA SER A 540 -10.47 -21.09 13.39
C SER A 540 -9.30 -20.23 13.86
N PHE A 541 -9.45 -18.91 13.74
CA PHE A 541 -8.49 -17.90 14.18
C PHE A 541 -9.03 -17.19 15.41
N GLN A 542 -8.23 -16.96 16.43
CA GLN A 542 -8.65 -16.29 17.67
C GLN A 542 -7.59 -15.30 18.14
N THR A 543 -8.01 -14.14 18.65
CA THR A 543 -7.06 -13.16 19.21
C THR A 543 -6.29 -13.73 20.39
N GLN A 544 -4.98 -13.53 20.40
CA GLN A 544 -4.12 -13.87 21.55
C GLN A 544 -3.71 -12.64 22.34
N SER A 545 -3.51 -11.50 21.67
CA SER A 545 -2.93 -10.30 22.28
C SER A 545 -3.89 -9.57 23.23
N ALA A 546 -5.19 -9.60 22.95
CA ALA A 546 -6.19 -8.83 23.70
C ALA A 546 -7.59 -9.45 23.63
N THR A 547 -8.43 -9.10 24.60
CA THR A 547 -9.85 -9.50 24.66
C THR A 547 -10.69 -8.76 23.62
N LYS A 548 -11.90 -9.26 23.35
CA LYS A 548 -12.86 -8.73 22.38
C LYS A 548 -13.28 -7.27 22.63
N MET A 549 -13.07 -6.76 23.85
CA MET A 549 -13.34 -5.36 24.19
C MET A 549 -12.32 -4.39 23.58
N TYR A 550 -11.08 -4.84 23.39
CA TYR A 550 -9.99 -4.02 22.86
C TYR A 550 -9.71 -4.30 21.39
N VAL A 551 -9.76 -5.57 20.99
CA VAL A 551 -9.48 -5.99 19.62
C VAL A 551 -10.57 -6.92 19.12
N LYS A 552 -11.20 -6.53 18.02
CA LYS A 552 -12.21 -7.31 17.31
C LYS A 552 -11.67 -7.70 15.93
N LEU A 553 -11.73 -9.00 15.62
CA LEU A 553 -11.43 -9.49 14.28
C LEU A 553 -12.67 -9.37 13.43
N VAL A 554 -12.51 -8.85 12.22
CA VAL A 554 -13.59 -8.70 11.24
C VAL A 554 -13.16 -9.39 9.95
N ALA A 555 -13.97 -10.32 9.47
CA ALA A 555 -13.78 -10.99 8.20
C ALA A 555 -13.95 -10.02 7.03
N ASP A 556 -12.96 -9.95 6.14
CA ASP A 556 -13.04 -9.15 4.90
C ASP A 556 -13.40 -10.06 3.71
N TYR A 557 -12.45 -10.87 3.23
CA TYR A 557 -12.73 -11.95 2.29
C TYR A 557 -11.72 -13.09 2.40
N VAL A 558 -12.07 -14.21 1.80
CA VAL A 558 -11.22 -15.40 1.66
C VAL A 558 -11.15 -15.80 0.19
N THR A 559 -9.97 -16.19 -0.26
CA THR A 559 -9.75 -16.65 -1.63
C THR A 559 -8.84 -17.87 -1.65
N PHE A 560 -9.17 -18.84 -2.51
CA PHE A 560 -8.33 -20.00 -2.78
C PHE A 560 -7.51 -19.74 -4.05
N LEU A 561 -6.19 -19.61 -3.93
CA LEU A 561 -5.28 -19.29 -5.04
C LEU A 561 -4.80 -20.53 -5.80
N GLY A 562 -4.79 -21.70 -5.15
CA GLY A 562 -4.29 -22.95 -5.71
C GLY A 562 -5.24 -23.63 -6.71
N ARG A 563 -4.82 -24.80 -7.19
CA ARG A 563 -5.69 -25.68 -8.01
C ARG A 563 -6.76 -26.31 -7.13
N ARG A 564 -8.03 -26.11 -7.50
CA ARG A 564 -9.18 -26.70 -6.77
C ARG A 564 -9.31 -28.20 -6.95
N GLN A 565 -8.81 -28.76 -8.05
CA GLN A 565 -8.76 -30.21 -8.26
C GLN A 565 -7.51 -30.78 -7.57
N LEU A 566 -7.74 -31.45 -6.44
CA LEU A 566 -6.73 -32.24 -5.73
C LEU A 566 -6.83 -33.71 -6.19
N VAL A 567 -5.94 -34.57 -5.67
CA VAL A 567 -5.89 -35.99 -6.07
C VAL A 567 -7.16 -36.76 -5.62
N GLU A 568 -7.55 -36.60 -4.35
CA GLU A 568 -8.70 -37.32 -3.77
C GLU A 568 -9.97 -36.46 -3.67
N TYR A 569 -9.82 -35.14 -3.74
CA TYR A 569 -10.88 -34.17 -3.46
C TYR A 569 -10.92 -33.05 -4.50
N VAL A 570 -12.06 -32.37 -4.58
CA VAL A 570 -12.21 -31.08 -5.24
C VAL A 570 -12.59 -30.06 -4.17
N VAL A 571 -11.86 -28.96 -4.11
CA VAL A 571 -12.16 -27.83 -3.23
C VAL A 571 -13.37 -27.08 -3.79
N GLY A 572 -14.47 -27.11 -3.04
CA GLY A 572 -15.71 -26.40 -3.31
C GLY A 572 -15.62 -24.93 -2.90
N ASP A 573 -16.67 -24.43 -2.28
CA ASP A 573 -16.72 -23.05 -1.80
C ASP A 573 -15.92 -22.86 -0.50
N VAL A 574 -15.38 -21.66 -0.32
CA VAL A 574 -14.61 -21.27 0.86
C VAL A 574 -15.22 -20.00 1.44
N THR A 575 -15.67 -20.06 2.69
CA THR A 575 -16.35 -18.95 3.36
C THR A 575 -15.65 -18.59 4.66
N MET A 576 -15.72 -17.32 5.06
CA MET A 576 -15.14 -16.82 6.31
C MET A 576 -16.17 -15.95 7.02
N VAL A 577 -16.41 -16.24 8.31
CA VAL A 577 -17.46 -15.62 9.11
C VAL A 577 -16.93 -15.27 10.51
N ASP A 578 -17.40 -14.14 11.04
CA ASP A 578 -17.15 -13.71 12.41
C ASP A 578 -17.90 -14.60 13.41
N VAL A 579 -17.21 -15.13 14.43
CA VAL A 579 -17.83 -15.98 15.45
C VAL A 579 -18.22 -15.14 16.66
N ASN A 580 -19.53 -14.97 16.86
CA ASN A 580 -20.11 -14.30 18.03
C ASN A 580 -20.37 -15.29 19.18
N ASP A 581 -19.29 -15.84 19.74
CA ASP A 581 -19.37 -16.69 20.93
C ASP A 581 -19.34 -15.87 22.24
N ASN A 582 -19.80 -16.48 23.34
CA ASN A 582 -19.64 -15.94 24.70
C ASN A 582 -18.16 -15.88 25.17
N SER A 583 -17.19 -16.22 24.33
CA SER A 583 -15.77 -16.13 24.66
C SER A 583 -15.32 -14.70 24.93
N SER A 584 -14.31 -14.55 25.80
CA SER A 584 -13.67 -13.26 26.08
C SER A 584 -12.81 -12.74 24.92
N TYR A 585 -12.50 -13.59 23.94
CA TYR A 585 -11.66 -13.28 22.78
C TYR A 585 -12.48 -13.29 21.49
N SER A 586 -12.06 -12.49 20.51
CA SER A 586 -12.68 -12.43 19.18
C SER A 586 -12.16 -13.59 18.34
N SER A 587 -13.05 -14.25 17.60
CA SER A 587 -12.70 -15.41 16.78
C SER A 587 -13.29 -15.29 15.37
N LEU A 588 -12.58 -15.79 14.37
CA LEU A 588 -13.03 -15.96 12.98
C LEU A 588 -13.02 -17.44 12.63
N LYS A 589 -14.02 -17.86 11.86
CA LYS A 589 -14.15 -19.22 11.35
C LYS A 589 -14.09 -19.20 9.83
N LEU A 590 -13.22 -20.02 9.25
CA LEU A 590 -13.11 -20.23 7.81
C LEU A 590 -13.50 -21.68 7.52
N ASP A 591 -14.54 -21.87 6.73
CA ASP A 591 -15.05 -23.19 6.35
C ASP A 591 -14.71 -23.46 4.88
N MET A 592 -14.08 -24.62 4.64
CA MET A 592 -13.75 -25.12 3.31
C MET A 592 -14.56 -26.38 3.03
N VAL A 593 -15.27 -26.39 1.90
CA VAL A 593 -15.98 -27.57 1.41
C VAL A 593 -15.05 -28.42 0.56
N LEU A 594 -14.92 -29.70 0.87
CA LEU A 594 -14.13 -30.69 0.14
C LEU A 594 -15.05 -31.79 -0.40
N ILE A 595 -15.13 -31.93 -1.71
CA ILE A 595 -15.97 -32.91 -2.39
C ILE A 595 -15.09 -34.08 -2.83
N ARG A 596 -15.40 -35.32 -2.43
CA ARG A 596 -14.56 -36.48 -2.81
C ARG A 596 -14.71 -36.81 -4.30
N GLN A 597 -13.61 -37.18 -4.95
CA GLN A 597 -13.62 -37.75 -6.29
C GLN A 597 -13.87 -39.27 -6.23
N SER A 598 -15.11 -39.69 -6.45
CA SER A 598 -15.54 -41.09 -6.28
C SER A 598 -15.18 -42.04 -7.44
N GLY A 599 -14.73 -41.52 -8.58
CA GLY A 599 -14.49 -42.31 -9.80
C GLY A 599 -13.52 -43.47 -9.62
N TYR A 600 -12.44 -43.27 -8.84
CA TYR A 600 -11.49 -44.34 -8.51
C TYR A 600 -12.17 -45.49 -7.75
N HIS A 601 -12.99 -45.17 -6.75
CA HIS A 601 -13.68 -46.18 -5.93
C HIS A 601 -14.77 -46.93 -6.70
N LEU A 602 -15.44 -46.26 -7.65
CA LEU A 602 -16.40 -46.91 -8.55
C LEU A 602 -15.73 -48.02 -9.39
N VAL A 603 -14.57 -47.74 -9.97
CA VAL A 603 -13.86 -48.70 -10.84
C VAL A 603 -13.13 -49.78 -10.04
N THR A 604 -12.59 -49.46 -8.86
CA THR A 604 -11.74 -50.41 -8.10
C THR A 604 -12.49 -51.23 -7.07
N THR A 605 -13.60 -50.73 -6.52
CA THR A 605 -14.38 -51.44 -5.49
C THR A 605 -15.72 -51.90 -6.04
N TYR A 606 -16.52 -50.99 -6.61
CA TYR A 606 -17.88 -51.32 -7.03
C TYR A 606 -17.92 -52.21 -8.28
N LEU A 607 -17.06 -51.97 -9.27
CA LEU A 607 -17.01 -52.78 -10.50
C LEU A 607 -16.56 -54.24 -10.24
N PRO A 608 -15.45 -54.54 -9.54
CA PRO A 608 -15.06 -55.92 -9.29
C PRO A 608 -16.06 -56.69 -8.43
N THR A 609 -16.68 -56.05 -7.43
CA THR A 609 -17.70 -56.69 -6.59
C THR A 609 -18.99 -56.99 -7.36
N SER A 610 -19.37 -56.12 -8.29
CA SER A 610 -20.47 -56.38 -9.22
C SER A 610 -20.16 -57.56 -10.14
N ILE A 611 -18.93 -57.65 -10.66
CA ILE A 611 -18.48 -58.79 -11.48
C ILE A 611 -18.46 -60.09 -10.66
N MET A 612 -18.03 -60.05 -9.39
CA MET A 612 -18.05 -61.23 -8.51
C MET A 612 -19.48 -61.73 -8.28
N ILE A 613 -20.47 -60.84 -8.14
CA ILE A 613 -21.89 -61.24 -8.06
C ILE A 613 -22.33 -61.91 -9.36
N VAL A 614 -21.95 -61.38 -10.53
CA VAL A 614 -22.29 -61.98 -11.82
C VAL A 614 -21.67 -63.37 -11.96
N ILE A 615 -20.39 -63.56 -11.58
CA ILE A 615 -19.72 -64.86 -11.60
C ILE A 615 -20.43 -65.84 -10.65
N ALA A 616 -20.79 -65.40 -9.45
CA ALA A 616 -21.57 -66.20 -8.52
C ALA A 616 -22.93 -66.58 -9.12
N TYR A 617 -23.61 -65.69 -9.83
CA TYR A 617 -24.89 -65.99 -10.48
C TYR A 617 -24.75 -66.95 -11.68
N ILE A 618 -23.65 -66.86 -12.44
CA ILE A 618 -23.35 -67.77 -13.56
C ILE A 618 -23.27 -69.23 -13.07
N THR A 619 -22.89 -69.47 -11.81
CA THR A 619 -22.82 -70.83 -11.28
C THR A 619 -24.15 -71.60 -11.32
N PHE A 620 -25.30 -70.91 -11.36
CA PHE A 620 -26.61 -71.55 -11.55
C PHE A 620 -26.78 -72.21 -12.92
N TYR A 621 -26.02 -71.77 -13.94
CA TYR A 621 -26.09 -72.32 -15.30
C TYR A 621 -25.25 -73.59 -15.50
N PHE A 622 -24.36 -73.95 -14.56
CA PHE A 622 -23.69 -75.26 -14.63
C PHE A 622 -24.71 -76.39 -14.54
N LYS A 623 -24.35 -77.64 -14.84
CA LYS A 623 -25.25 -78.78 -14.62
C LYS A 623 -25.28 -79.15 -13.14
N VAL A 624 -26.41 -79.65 -12.63
CA VAL A 624 -26.59 -79.96 -11.20
C VAL A 624 -25.65 -81.08 -10.73
N HIS A 625 -25.30 -82.00 -11.64
CA HIS A 625 -24.37 -83.08 -11.37
C HIS A 625 -22.92 -82.63 -11.06
N ASP A 626 -22.50 -81.44 -11.50
CA ASP A 626 -21.13 -80.93 -11.31
C ASP A 626 -21.04 -80.04 -10.04
N PHE A 627 -21.41 -80.60 -8.88
CA PHE A 627 -21.47 -79.87 -7.60
C PHE A 627 -20.13 -79.27 -7.17
N ASN A 628 -19.04 -80.03 -7.36
CA ASN A 628 -17.70 -79.63 -6.96
C ASN A 628 -17.27 -78.32 -7.63
N ASP A 629 -17.59 -78.15 -8.92
CA ASP A 629 -17.20 -76.96 -9.69
C ASP A 629 -18.05 -75.74 -9.27
N ARG A 630 -19.35 -75.94 -9.02
CA ARG A 630 -20.28 -74.88 -8.58
C ARG A 630 -19.93 -74.30 -7.21
N VAL A 631 -19.67 -75.17 -6.23
CA VAL A 631 -19.34 -74.74 -4.86
C VAL A 631 -17.95 -74.14 -4.81
N MET A 632 -16.99 -74.67 -5.56
CA MET A 632 -15.64 -74.12 -5.60
C MET A 632 -15.62 -72.69 -6.13
N VAL A 633 -16.34 -72.37 -7.21
CA VAL A 633 -16.43 -71.00 -7.76
C VAL A 633 -17.12 -70.05 -6.78
N SER A 634 -18.18 -70.50 -6.12
CA SER A 634 -18.91 -69.68 -5.14
C SER A 634 -18.10 -69.42 -3.86
N LEU A 635 -17.38 -70.42 -3.36
CA LEU A 635 -16.52 -70.30 -2.17
C LEU A 635 -15.29 -69.43 -2.44
N THR A 636 -14.66 -69.57 -3.61
CA THR A 636 -13.54 -68.70 -4.02
C THR A 636 -13.98 -67.25 -4.19
N SER A 637 -15.17 -67.00 -4.75
CA SER A 637 -15.76 -65.66 -4.84
C SER A 637 -16.01 -65.04 -3.46
N LEU A 638 -16.47 -65.84 -2.49
CA LEU A 638 -16.66 -65.40 -1.10
C LEU A 638 -15.32 -65.03 -0.43
N LEU A 639 -14.27 -65.83 -0.64
CA LEU A 639 -12.93 -65.54 -0.11
C LEU A 639 -12.34 -64.24 -0.68
N VAL A 640 -12.48 -64.02 -1.99
CA VAL A 640 -12.02 -62.78 -2.66
C VAL A 640 -12.76 -61.56 -2.10
N LEU A 641 -14.09 -61.65 -1.94
CA LEU A 641 -14.89 -60.56 -1.42
C LEU A 641 -14.60 -60.27 0.07
N SER A 642 -14.38 -61.31 0.88
CA SER A 642 -13.93 -61.16 2.27
C SER A 642 -12.56 -60.50 2.36
N SER A 643 -11.63 -60.81 1.43
CA SER A 643 -10.32 -60.17 1.38
C SER A 643 -10.43 -58.69 1.00
N LEU A 644 -11.32 -58.34 0.06
CA LEU A 644 -11.55 -56.96 -0.37
C LEU A 644 -12.19 -56.10 0.75
N LEU A 645 -13.07 -56.69 1.57
CA LEU A 645 -13.62 -56.04 2.76
C LEU A 645 -12.52 -55.68 3.76
N THR A 646 -11.62 -56.61 4.08
CA THR A 646 -10.49 -56.36 4.98
C THR A 646 -9.57 -55.27 4.41
N GLN A 647 -9.22 -55.35 3.12
CA GLN A 647 -8.36 -54.36 2.46
C GLN A 647 -8.98 -52.95 2.49
N THR A 648 -10.27 -52.83 2.20
CA THR A 648 -10.98 -51.52 2.20
C THR A 648 -11.15 -50.98 3.62
N SER A 649 -11.33 -51.87 4.61
CA SER A 649 -11.44 -51.45 6.01
C SER A 649 -10.11 -50.98 6.61
N GLU A 650 -8.97 -51.44 6.09
CA GLU A 650 -7.64 -51.03 6.58
C GLU A 650 -7.21 -49.66 6.06
N THR A 651 -7.66 -49.25 4.87
CA THR A 651 -7.32 -47.94 4.26
C THR A 651 -8.12 -46.78 4.82
N LEU A 652 -9.17 -47.05 5.62
CA LEU A 652 -10.05 -46.05 6.21
C LEU A 652 -9.96 -46.04 7.73
N PRO A 653 -10.24 -44.90 8.39
CA PRO A 653 -10.32 -44.86 9.85
C PRO A 653 -11.37 -45.83 10.39
N LYS A 654 -11.09 -46.42 11.55
CA LYS A 654 -12.06 -47.23 12.29
C LYS A 654 -13.14 -46.31 12.86
N THR A 655 -14.37 -46.42 12.36
CA THR A 655 -15.54 -45.67 12.83
C THR A 655 -16.51 -46.60 13.54
N SER A 656 -17.31 -46.08 14.47
CA SER A 656 -18.36 -46.85 15.15
C SER A 656 -19.63 -47.01 14.30
N TYR A 657 -19.87 -46.07 13.37
CA TYR A 657 -20.97 -46.11 12.43
C TYR A 657 -20.59 -46.86 11.15
N PHE A 658 -21.61 -47.45 10.50
CA PHE A 658 -21.47 -48.10 9.20
C PHE A 658 -21.28 -47.07 8.08
N LYS A 659 -20.37 -47.38 7.16
CA LYS A 659 -20.15 -46.60 5.94
C LYS A 659 -20.93 -47.22 4.78
N MET A 660 -21.29 -46.44 3.77
CA MET A 660 -22.00 -46.94 2.59
C MET A 660 -21.24 -48.07 1.88
N VAL A 661 -19.91 -47.96 1.77
CA VAL A 661 -19.08 -49.04 1.21
C VAL A 661 -19.15 -50.34 2.02
N ASP A 662 -19.20 -50.26 3.36
CA ASP A 662 -19.30 -51.44 4.23
C ASP A 662 -20.65 -52.14 4.04
N ILE A 663 -21.73 -51.35 3.93
CA ILE A 663 -23.08 -51.86 3.66
C ILE A 663 -23.15 -52.55 2.30
N TRP A 664 -22.53 -51.96 1.26
CA TRP A 664 -22.46 -52.55 -0.08
C TRP A 664 -21.68 -53.88 -0.08
N LEU A 665 -20.49 -53.90 0.51
CA LEU A 665 -19.66 -55.11 0.56
C LEU A 665 -20.34 -56.22 1.38
N PHE A 666 -20.96 -55.87 2.51
CA PHE A 666 -21.72 -56.82 3.32
C PHE A 666 -22.91 -57.40 2.54
N PHE A 667 -23.64 -56.56 1.80
CA PHE A 667 -24.73 -57.00 0.93
C PHE A 667 -24.26 -58.01 -0.14
N CYS A 668 -23.13 -57.73 -0.80
CA CYS A 668 -22.52 -58.65 -1.76
C CYS A 668 -22.14 -60.00 -1.11
N ILE A 669 -21.60 -59.99 0.11
CA ILE A 669 -21.22 -61.21 0.85
C ILE A 669 -22.46 -62.05 1.16
N VAL A 670 -23.53 -61.42 1.64
CA VAL A 670 -24.80 -62.10 1.96
C VAL A 670 -25.39 -62.74 0.71
N ILE A 671 -25.37 -62.06 -0.44
CA ILE A 671 -25.86 -62.64 -1.71
C ILE A 671 -25.07 -63.89 -2.09
N ILE A 672 -23.74 -63.84 -2.07
CA ILE A 672 -22.91 -65.00 -2.44
C ILE A 672 -23.11 -66.14 -1.43
N PHE A 673 -23.25 -65.83 -0.14
CA PHE A 673 -23.58 -66.83 0.87
C PHE A 673 -24.93 -67.51 0.60
N MET A 674 -25.95 -66.75 0.18
CA MET A 674 -27.24 -67.32 -0.25
C MET A 674 -27.10 -68.20 -1.49
N VAL A 675 -26.26 -67.83 -2.46
CA VAL A 675 -25.96 -68.68 -3.63
C VAL A 675 -25.34 -70.01 -3.20
N ILE A 676 -24.40 -70.01 -2.25
CA ILE A 676 -23.81 -71.24 -1.69
C ILE A 676 -24.88 -72.09 -1.02
N LEU A 677 -25.75 -71.49 -0.20
CA LEU A 677 -26.85 -72.22 0.45
C LEU A 677 -27.78 -72.89 -0.57
N ILE A 678 -28.13 -72.19 -1.65
CA ILE A 678 -28.97 -72.74 -2.73
C ILE A 678 -28.27 -73.91 -3.43
N HIS A 679 -26.97 -73.82 -3.73
CA HIS A 679 -26.23 -74.95 -4.29
C HIS A 679 -26.22 -76.16 -3.36
N THR A 680 -26.01 -75.96 -2.05
CA THR A 680 -26.06 -77.05 -1.06
C THR A 680 -27.47 -77.63 -0.88
N ALA A 681 -28.51 -76.82 -1.01
CA ALA A 681 -29.89 -77.30 -0.97
C ALA A 681 -30.23 -78.10 -2.25
N SER A 682 -29.74 -77.66 -3.41
CA SER A 682 -30.02 -78.33 -4.69
C SER A 682 -29.48 -79.76 -4.77
N ILE A 683 -28.33 -80.05 -4.15
CA ILE A 683 -27.82 -81.42 -4.05
C ILE A 683 -28.62 -82.25 -3.05
N CYS A 684 -29.04 -81.66 -1.92
CA CYS A 684 -29.82 -82.38 -0.91
C CYS A 684 -31.17 -82.87 -1.45
N VAL A 685 -31.81 -82.08 -2.33
CA VAL A 685 -33.05 -82.49 -3.02
C VAL A 685 -32.77 -83.58 -4.08
N GLN A 686 -31.60 -83.56 -4.73
CA GLN A 686 -31.24 -84.55 -5.73
C GLN A 686 -30.83 -85.91 -5.12
N ASP A 687 -30.16 -85.92 -3.97
CA ASP A 687 -29.83 -87.15 -3.23
C ASP A 687 -31.11 -87.87 -2.74
N ASP A 688 -32.18 -87.12 -2.41
CA ASP A 688 -33.50 -87.69 -2.09
C ASP A 688 -34.15 -88.37 -3.31
N ASP A 689 -33.91 -87.88 -4.54
CA ASP A 689 -34.39 -88.49 -5.79
C ASP A 689 -33.58 -89.74 -6.19
N GLU A 690 -32.25 -89.78 -5.93
CA GLU A 690 -31.42 -90.97 -6.18
C GLU A 690 -31.76 -92.13 -5.22
N MET A 691 -32.23 -91.84 -4.00
CA MET A 691 -32.78 -92.85 -3.09
C MET A 691 -34.10 -93.47 -3.58
N CYS A 692 -34.81 -92.82 -4.52
CA CYS A 692 -36.05 -93.35 -5.12
C CYS A 692 -35.84 -94.08 -6.46
N ALA A 693 -34.65 -94.00 -7.08
CA ALA A 693 -34.38 -94.62 -8.38
C ALA A 693 -33.86 -96.07 -8.33
N MET A 694 -33.71 -96.67 -7.13
CA MET A 694 -33.23 -98.05 -6.92
C MET A 694 -34.32 -99.06 -6.55
N ASP A 695 -35.61 -98.70 -6.61
CA ASP A 695 -36.70 -99.55 -6.10
C ASP A 695 -37.79 -99.92 -7.12
N ASP A 696 -37.49 -99.87 -8.44
CA ASP A 696 -38.45 -100.32 -9.46
C ASP A 696 -37.80 -101.12 -10.62
N GLN A 697 -37.35 -102.35 -10.32
CA GLN A 697 -37.45 -103.48 -11.26
C GLN A 697 -37.91 -104.75 -10.54
N THR A 698 -39.19 -105.03 -10.76
CA THR A 698 -40.01 -106.18 -10.37
C THR A 698 -39.45 -107.56 -10.73
N HIS A 699 -39.62 -108.49 -9.78
CA HIS A 699 -40.21 -109.83 -9.91
C HIS A 699 -40.21 -110.57 -11.28
N GLY A 700 -39.74 -111.83 -11.21
CA GLY A 700 -40.11 -112.96 -12.07
C GLY A 700 -38.92 -113.50 -12.89
N ASN A 701 -38.52 -114.75 -12.85
CA ASN A 701 -39.17 -115.98 -12.41
C ASN A 701 -38.13 -117.12 -12.32
N ASP A 702 -38.48 -118.13 -11.53
CA ASP A 702 -38.02 -119.54 -11.57
C ASP A 702 -36.59 -119.96 -11.19
N GLY A 703 -36.54 -120.97 -10.31
CA GLY A 703 -35.67 -122.12 -10.55
C GLY A 703 -34.64 -122.51 -9.47
N SER A 704 -35.11 -123.19 -8.42
CA SER A 704 -34.48 -124.37 -7.77
C SER A 704 -33.11 -124.31 -7.06
N ASN A 705 -33.15 -124.81 -5.81
CA ASN A 705 -32.09 -125.50 -5.03
C ASN A 705 -30.82 -124.69 -4.70
N ASP A 706 -30.18 -124.76 -3.53
CA ASP A 706 -30.15 -125.77 -2.49
C ASP A 706 -29.62 -125.16 -1.17
N ARG A 707 -29.94 -125.89 -0.11
CA ARG A 707 -29.55 -125.87 1.32
C ARG A 707 -28.28 -125.16 1.82
N PHE A 708 -28.35 -124.95 3.16
CA PHE A 708 -27.33 -124.71 4.19
C PHE A 708 -26.90 -123.24 4.36
N GLY A 709 -26.86 -122.62 5.54
CA GLY A 709 -27.05 -123.02 6.93
C GLY A 709 -26.45 -121.88 7.78
N GLY A 710 -27.21 -121.25 8.68
CA GLY A 710 -26.85 -121.22 10.09
C GLY A 710 -26.36 -119.87 10.62
N GLN A 711 -27.11 -119.33 11.60
CA GLN A 711 -26.69 -118.62 12.84
C GLN A 711 -25.67 -117.46 12.77
N ALA A 712 -25.63 -116.44 13.63
CA ALA A 712 -26.49 -115.77 14.62
C ALA A 712 -25.55 -114.75 15.32
N LEU A 713 -26.06 -113.59 15.79
CA LEU A 713 -25.57 -112.77 16.95
C LEU A 713 -24.20 -112.04 16.78
N ASP A 714 -23.87 -110.87 17.33
CA ASP A 714 -24.51 -109.83 18.17
C ASP A 714 -23.58 -108.57 18.27
N GLU A 715 -24.17 -107.42 18.68
CA GLU A 715 -23.70 -106.25 19.44
C GLU A 715 -22.34 -105.45 19.27
N ARG A 716 -22.54 -104.11 19.26
CA ARG A 716 -21.83 -102.97 19.93
C ARG A 716 -20.51 -102.32 19.40
N ARG A 717 -20.71 -101.11 18.82
CA ARG A 717 -20.23 -99.73 19.19
C ARG A 717 -18.77 -99.46 19.66
N ARG A 718 -18.06 -98.53 18.98
CA ARG A 718 -17.73 -97.13 19.42
C ARG A 718 -16.77 -96.38 18.47
N ARG A 719 -16.97 -95.06 18.33
CA ARG A 719 -16.03 -94.02 17.82
C ARG A 719 -15.34 -93.30 19.01
N PRO A 720 -14.21 -92.58 18.82
CA PRO A 720 -13.36 -92.10 19.92
C PRO A 720 -13.60 -90.64 20.38
N PHE A 721 -12.99 -90.35 21.53
CA PHE A 721 -12.91 -89.12 22.34
C PHE A 721 -11.68 -88.26 21.95
N PHE A 722 -11.73 -86.94 22.14
CA PHE A 722 -10.86 -86.22 23.11
C PHE A 722 -11.31 -84.77 23.33
N SER A 723 -11.11 -84.32 24.58
CA SER A 723 -11.62 -83.13 25.26
C SER A 723 -10.49 -82.17 25.69
N LEU A 724 -10.81 -80.93 26.08
CA LEU A 724 -10.19 -80.23 27.23
C LEU A 724 -11.13 -79.13 27.80
N THR A 725 -10.98 -78.86 29.10
CA THR A 725 -11.97 -78.49 30.12
C THR A 725 -11.85 -77.03 30.66
N PRO A 726 -12.75 -76.56 31.59
CA PRO A 726 -13.03 -75.15 31.93
C PRO A 726 -12.58 -74.70 33.35
N SER A 727 -12.91 -73.45 33.75
CA SER A 727 -12.87 -72.93 35.14
C SER A 727 -13.96 -71.83 35.36
N PRO A 728 -14.32 -71.40 36.61
CA PRO A 728 -15.67 -71.50 37.20
C PRO A 728 -16.37 -70.15 37.55
N PRO A 729 -17.59 -70.15 38.16
CA PRO A 729 -18.52 -69.00 38.19
C PRO A 729 -18.51 -68.19 39.49
N ILE A 730 -18.97 -66.93 39.45
CA ILE A 730 -19.30 -66.13 40.65
C ILE A 730 -20.62 -65.36 40.44
N SER A 731 -21.40 -65.38 41.52
CA SER A 731 -22.78 -64.95 41.77
C SER A 731 -23.04 -63.43 41.86
N LEU A 732 -24.28 -63.04 41.55
CA LEU A 732 -24.91 -61.73 41.81
C LEU A 732 -25.31 -61.50 43.28
N PRO A 733 -25.42 -60.23 43.71
CA PRO A 733 -26.43 -59.77 44.68
C PRO A 733 -27.31 -58.60 44.13
N PRO A 734 -28.40 -58.21 44.84
CA PRO A 734 -29.56 -57.54 44.22
C PRO A 734 -29.69 -56.02 44.46
N SER A 735 -30.41 -55.39 43.50
CA SER A 735 -31.32 -54.22 43.53
C SER A 735 -31.07 -52.99 44.44
N LEU A 736 -31.18 -51.78 43.86
CA LEU A 736 -32.29 -50.83 44.12
C LEU A 736 -32.28 -49.59 43.16
N LYS A 737 -33.46 -49.33 42.54
CA LYS A 737 -34.13 -48.06 42.12
C LYS A 737 -33.29 -46.89 41.53
N THR A 738 -33.68 -46.14 40.49
CA THR A 738 -34.98 -45.50 40.20
C THR A 738 -34.98 -44.85 38.78
N GLU A 739 -36.14 -44.90 38.10
CA GLU A 739 -36.75 -43.84 37.25
C GLU A 739 -35.99 -43.14 36.10
N GLN A 740 -36.47 -43.32 34.85
CA GLN A 740 -37.11 -42.23 34.07
C GLN A 740 -37.76 -42.72 32.77
N ARG A 741 -38.88 -42.06 32.42
CA ARG A 741 -39.88 -42.38 31.39
C ARG A 741 -39.42 -42.03 29.96
N HIS A 742 -39.82 -42.84 28.99
CA HIS A 742 -39.96 -42.45 27.57
C HIS A 742 -41.43 -42.11 27.22
N PRO A 743 -41.72 -41.12 26.36
CA PRO A 743 -42.99 -40.99 25.66
C PRO A 743 -42.96 -41.69 24.28
N PRO A 744 -44.12 -41.99 23.66
CA PRO A 744 -44.21 -42.88 22.51
C PRO A 744 -44.05 -42.19 21.15
N LEU A 745 -43.62 -43.00 20.17
CA LEU A 745 -43.59 -42.74 18.74
C LEU A 745 -44.99 -42.44 18.18
N ALA A 746 -45.14 -41.30 17.49
CA ALA A 746 -46.18 -41.12 16.47
C ALA A 746 -45.77 -40.05 15.43
N ARG A 747 -45.92 -40.43 14.15
CA ARG A 747 -46.10 -39.61 12.93
C ARG A 747 -44.95 -38.70 12.47
N LEU A 748 -44.37 -39.06 11.32
CA LEU A 748 -43.97 -38.14 10.25
C LEU A 748 -44.09 -38.88 8.91
N SER A 749 -45.32 -38.92 8.38
CA SER A 749 -45.56 -38.93 6.93
C SER A 749 -45.77 -37.48 6.51
N GLU A 750 -45.28 -37.13 5.33
CA GLU A 750 -45.37 -35.83 4.62
C GLU A 750 -44.11 -34.96 4.73
N GLY A 751 -43.35 -34.92 3.62
CA GLY A 751 -42.21 -34.02 3.49
C GLY A 751 -41.36 -34.19 2.22
N TRP A 752 -41.91 -34.65 1.09
CA TRP A 752 -41.21 -34.62 -0.21
C TRP A 752 -42.17 -34.24 -1.34
N ARG A 753 -42.49 -32.95 -1.42
CA ARG A 753 -42.97 -32.27 -2.62
C ARG A 753 -42.33 -30.90 -2.62
N PHE A 754 -41.15 -30.76 -3.22
CA PHE A 754 -40.70 -29.54 -3.90
C PHE A 754 -39.38 -29.86 -4.63
N LEU A 755 -39.24 -29.29 -5.83
CA LEU A 755 -38.11 -29.31 -6.77
C LEU A 755 -38.11 -30.42 -7.83
N GLY A 756 -38.77 -30.10 -8.94
CA GLY A 756 -38.29 -30.44 -10.28
C GLY A 756 -37.78 -29.17 -11.00
N GLN A 757 -37.02 -29.40 -12.08
CA GLN A 757 -36.33 -28.49 -13.03
C GLN A 757 -34.85 -28.23 -12.67
N SER A 758 -33.81 -28.57 -13.45
CA SER A 758 -33.64 -28.87 -14.90
C SER A 758 -32.28 -29.62 -15.13
N PRO A 759 -31.73 -29.80 -16.36
CA PRO A 759 -31.51 -31.11 -17.01
C PRO A 759 -30.02 -31.54 -17.16
N GLU A 760 -29.81 -32.71 -17.78
CA GLU A 760 -28.53 -33.35 -18.18
C GLU A 760 -27.93 -34.37 -17.19
N SER A 761 -28.40 -35.62 -17.31
CA SER A 761 -27.54 -36.82 -17.47
C SER A 761 -28.43 -38.07 -17.45
N ASP A 762 -28.54 -38.74 -18.59
CA ASP A 762 -29.38 -39.94 -18.80
C ASP A 762 -28.82 -41.24 -18.18
N ASP A 763 -27.81 -41.18 -17.31
CA ASP A 763 -27.14 -42.38 -16.75
C ASP A 763 -27.71 -42.85 -15.39
N LEU A 764 -28.66 -42.12 -14.78
CA LEU A 764 -29.20 -42.44 -13.44
C LEU A 764 -30.47 -43.29 -13.43
N LEU A 765 -31.05 -43.61 -14.59
CA LEU A 765 -32.32 -44.31 -14.68
C LEU A 765 -32.22 -45.82 -14.40
N LEU A 766 -31.05 -46.44 -14.66
CA LEU A 766 -30.80 -47.84 -14.34
C LEU A 766 -30.54 -48.07 -12.83
N PHE A 767 -30.01 -47.06 -12.13
CA PHE A 767 -29.64 -47.16 -10.71
C PHE A 767 -30.86 -47.01 -9.78
N HIS A 768 -31.85 -46.20 -10.18
CA HIS A 768 -33.10 -46.04 -9.42
C HIS A 768 -34.01 -47.27 -9.45
N LEU A 769 -33.90 -48.13 -10.47
CA LEU A 769 -34.68 -49.37 -10.57
C LEU A 769 -34.14 -50.48 -9.64
N PHE A 770 -32.83 -50.51 -9.38
CA PHE A 770 -32.22 -51.51 -8.49
C PHE A 770 -32.50 -51.26 -6.99
N PHE A 771 -32.55 -50.00 -6.55
CA PHE A 771 -32.71 -49.68 -5.11
C PHE A 771 -34.16 -49.73 -4.60
N ARG A 772 -35.17 -49.76 -5.49
CA ARG A 772 -36.57 -49.87 -5.07
C ARG A 772 -36.95 -51.27 -4.56
N GLN A 773 -36.09 -52.28 -4.80
CA GLN A 773 -36.35 -53.67 -4.43
C GLN A 773 -35.65 -54.09 -3.12
N ALA A 774 -34.80 -53.24 -2.53
CA ALA A 774 -34.11 -53.51 -1.27
C ALA A 774 -34.79 -52.87 -0.03
N TYR A 775 -35.92 -52.19 -0.21
CA TYR A 775 -36.66 -51.51 0.88
C TYR A 775 -38.14 -51.90 0.94
N ALA A 776 -38.52 -53.06 0.38
CA ALA A 776 -39.84 -53.67 0.49
C ALA A 776 -39.76 -54.99 1.26
#